data_AF-A0A3B3CGE4-F1
#
_entry.id   AF-A0A3B3CGE4-F1
#
_cell.length_a   1.000
_cell.length_b   1.000
_cell.length_c   1.000
_cell.angle_alpha   90.00
_cell.angle_beta   90.00
_cell.angle_gamma   90.00
#
_symmetry.space_group_name_H-M   'P 1'
#
loop_
_entity.id
_entity.type
_entity.pdbx_description
1 polymer ?
#
loop_
_entity_poly.entity_id
_entity_poly.type
_entity_poly.pdbx_seq_one_letter_code
_entity_poly.pdbx_strand_id
1 'polypeptide(L)'
;MPGSLYETSNLERGGNNRKKKIEEFSRSSREKLVQSKNKMFSKFTSILQHAVEALAPSLPLQEDFVYHWKAITHYYIETSDDKAPVTDTNIPSHLEQMLDILTQEEAERESGETGPCMEYLLHHKILETLYTLGKADCPPGMKQQVLTFYTKLLAHIRQPLLPHINVHRPVQKLIRLCGEVLAAPTENEEIQFLCIVCAKLKQDPYLVNFFLENKSKRPENYSLAGTDGGKESALAPDTGQSPADEHAEEPQTAAAGSTCSPASNTNNYNLVTSLLNLTKSPDGRIVVKACEGLMLLVSLPEPAAAKCLTENTELCNLLTDRLVSFYKALPQSMDPLDIETVESVNWGLDVYNLKEDAAIFTGKRALISFLSWLDYCDQLIKEAQKSAAIVMAKAVKERFFMAVMEPQLMQTSEVGILTSTALLNRIIRQVTSDALLQEMVYFLLGEATEPETAAKMAQNQLRHRLIEHCDHLSDEISIMTLRLFEHLIQKPNQHILHSLVLRSLEERNYLENKPQEEREPLENGQPHDAVDLEEDPLFADDLSPDSRLASEWISSSPPLSPEHSKGDGKTEVHKIVNSFLCLVPDEAKSSYHVEGTGYDTYLRDAHRQFRDYCGICQRWDWRGHPKPLEKCNLDAPFFEGHFLKVLFDRMGRILDQPYDVNLQVTAVLSKLSLLPHPHLHEYLLDPYINLAPGCRSLFSVIVRVVGDLMLRIHRIPDFTPKLLLVRKRLLGLEPEGITVDHVTLLEGVIVLEEFCKELAAIAFVKFHAATASSP
;
A
#
# COMPACT_ATOMS: atom_id res chain seq x y z
N MET A 1 2.82 43.96 -55.79
CA MET A 1 1.51 43.32 -55.50
C MET A 1 1.69 41.81 -55.69
N PRO A 2 1.08 40.96 -54.85
CA PRO A 2 1.64 39.71 -54.33
C PRO A 2 1.71 38.57 -55.36
N GLY A 3 2.58 37.58 -55.14
CA GLY A 3 2.52 36.32 -55.90
C GLY A 3 3.71 35.35 -55.74
N SER A 4 3.53 34.36 -54.86
CA SER A 4 4.10 32.99 -54.88
C SER A 4 5.60 32.76 -54.61
N LEU A 5 5.90 32.35 -53.37
CA LEU A 5 7.08 31.57 -52.97
C LEU A 5 6.58 30.28 -52.32
N TYR A 6 6.53 29.20 -53.09
CA TYR A 6 6.55 27.82 -52.59
C TYR A 6 7.40 27.01 -53.56
N GLU A 7 8.37 26.27 -53.00
CA GLU A 7 9.14 25.14 -53.56
C GLU A 7 10.66 25.28 -53.40
N THR A 8 11.12 25.32 -52.15
CA THR A 8 12.48 24.89 -51.79
C THR A 8 12.47 24.22 -50.40
N SER A 9 11.74 23.12 -50.25
CA SER A 9 11.83 22.30 -49.03
C SER A 9 11.57 20.79 -49.21
N ASN A 10 11.28 20.33 -50.45
CA ASN A 10 11.00 18.91 -50.71
C ASN A 10 12.18 18.12 -51.31
N LEU A 11 13.24 18.78 -51.77
CA LEU A 11 14.41 18.10 -52.37
C LEU A 11 15.44 17.61 -51.32
N GLU A 12 15.63 18.33 -50.21
CA GLU A 12 16.56 17.89 -49.15
C GLU A 12 15.97 16.79 -48.25
N ARG A 13 14.65 16.81 -48.01
CA ARG A 13 13.95 15.77 -47.25
C ARG A 13 13.89 14.44 -48.02
N GLY A 14 13.76 14.51 -49.35
CA GLY A 14 13.81 13.35 -50.24
C GLY A 14 15.21 12.71 -50.32
N GLY A 15 16.26 13.52 -50.32
CA GLY A 15 17.66 13.06 -50.34
C GLY A 15 18.09 12.33 -49.06
N ASN A 16 17.72 12.86 -47.89
CA ASN A 16 18.00 12.20 -46.61
C ASN A 16 17.19 10.93 -46.39
N ASN A 17 15.92 10.88 -46.84
CA ASN A 17 15.13 9.66 -46.80
C ASN A 17 15.64 8.59 -47.78
N ARG A 18 16.15 8.97 -48.96
CA ARG A 18 16.82 8.03 -49.89
C ARG A 18 18.13 7.51 -49.31
N LYS A 19 18.96 8.36 -48.70
CA LYS A 19 20.19 7.93 -48.02
C LYS A 19 19.90 6.98 -46.85
N LYS A 20 18.93 7.31 -45.99
CA LYS A 20 18.48 6.41 -44.92
C LYS A 20 17.96 5.08 -45.45
N LYS A 21 17.15 5.08 -46.52
CA LYS A 21 16.67 3.83 -47.14
C LYS A 21 17.81 3.01 -47.74
N ILE A 22 18.82 3.64 -48.33
CA ILE A 22 19.99 2.96 -48.89
C ILE A 22 20.86 2.40 -47.76
N GLU A 23 21.03 3.13 -46.66
CA GLU A 23 21.73 2.65 -45.46
C GLU A 23 20.98 1.51 -44.76
N GLU A 24 19.66 1.60 -44.60
CA GLU A 24 18.83 0.50 -44.07
C GLU A 24 18.84 -0.72 -44.99
N PHE A 25 18.76 -0.52 -46.30
CA PHE A 25 18.84 -1.64 -47.25
C PHE A 25 20.24 -2.25 -47.29
N SER A 26 21.30 -1.44 -47.14
CA SER A 26 22.68 -1.90 -47.02
C SER A 26 22.91 -2.64 -45.70
N ARG A 27 22.33 -2.16 -44.59
CA ARG A 27 22.40 -2.78 -43.26
C ARG A 27 21.62 -4.09 -43.23
N SER A 28 20.39 -4.12 -43.77
CA SER A 28 19.59 -5.33 -43.93
C SER A 28 20.25 -6.33 -44.89
N SER A 29 20.90 -5.86 -45.96
CA SER A 29 21.67 -6.72 -46.86
C SER A 29 22.93 -7.28 -46.19
N ARG A 30 23.63 -6.48 -45.36
CA ARG A 30 24.74 -6.94 -44.53
C ARG A 30 24.29 -7.93 -43.48
N GLU A 31 23.16 -7.71 -42.80
CA GLU A 31 22.57 -8.63 -41.84
C GLU A 31 22.14 -9.93 -42.51
N LYS A 32 21.52 -9.88 -43.69
CA LYS A 32 21.18 -11.08 -44.48
C LYS A 32 22.42 -11.80 -44.99
N LEU A 33 23.48 -11.08 -45.35
CA LEU A 33 24.75 -11.66 -45.75
C LEU A 33 25.49 -12.28 -44.55
N VAL A 34 25.40 -11.67 -43.36
CA VAL A 34 25.94 -12.21 -42.10
C VAL A 34 25.12 -13.42 -41.64
N GLN A 35 23.78 -13.39 -41.72
CA GLN A 35 22.94 -14.55 -41.46
C GLN A 35 23.16 -15.67 -42.46
N SER A 36 23.32 -15.35 -43.75
CA SER A 36 23.62 -16.32 -44.80
C SER A 36 25.03 -16.90 -44.62
N LYS A 37 26.02 -16.08 -44.26
CA LYS A 37 27.35 -16.53 -43.85
C LYS A 37 27.28 -17.39 -42.60
N ASN A 38 26.58 -16.99 -41.53
CA ASN A 38 26.43 -17.78 -40.31
C ASN A 38 25.67 -19.08 -40.55
N LYS A 39 24.71 -19.10 -41.48
CA LYS A 39 23.98 -20.32 -41.88
C LYS A 39 24.80 -21.22 -42.78
N MET A 40 25.65 -20.65 -43.65
CA MET A 40 26.64 -21.40 -44.43
C MET A 40 27.78 -21.89 -43.55
N PHE A 41 28.26 -21.10 -42.60
CA PHE A 41 29.23 -21.50 -41.58
C PHE A 41 28.61 -22.58 -40.72
N SER A 42 27.43 -22.41 -40.13
CA SER A 42 26.75 -23.48 -39.38
C SER A 42 26.53 -24.76 -40.19
N LYS A 43 26.19 -24.67 -41.49
CA LYS A 43 26.13 -25.84 -42.37
C LYS A 43 27.51 -26.43 -42.67
N PHE A 44 28.52 -25.59 -42.87
CA PHE A 44 29.88 -26.03 -43.14
C PHE A 44 30.49 -26.65 -41.90
N THR A 45 30.34 -26.04 -40.72
CA THR A 45 30.65 -26.58 -39.40
C THR A 45 29.85 -27.85 -39.14
N SER A 46 28.56 -27.95 -39.49
CA SER A 46 27.79 -29.19 -39.37
C SER A 46 28.27 -30.31 -40.30
N ILE A 47 28.67 -29.98 -41.53
CA ILE A 47 29.25 -30.95 -42.48
C ILE A 47 30.67 -31.35 -42.05
N LEU A 48 31.44 -30.40 -41.51
CA LEU A 48 32.77 -30.65 -40.96
C LEU A 48 32.66 -31.46 -39.67
N GLN A 49 31.69 -31.16 -38.81
CA GLN A 49 31.37 -31.89 -37.58
C GLN A 49 30.93 -33.30 -37.94
N HIS A 50 30.02 -33.49 -38.90
CA HIS A 50 29.65 -34.81 -39.40
C HIS A 50 30.79 -35.56 -40.08
N ALA A 51 31.71 -34.87 -40.77
CA ALA A 51 32.88 -35.49 -41.38
C ALA A 51 33.98 -35.84 -40.36
N VAL A 52 34.11 -35.05 -39.28
CA VAL A 52 35.04 -35.26 -38.17
C VAL A 52 34.52 -36.33 -37.21
N GLU A 53 33.21 -36.34 -36.91
CA GLU A 53 32.50 -37.40 -36.16
C GLU A 53 32.49 -38.73 -36.92
N ALA A 54 32.58 -38.73 -38.25
CA ALA A 54 32.70 -39.94 -39.06
C ALA A 54 34.13 -40.51 -39.15
N LEU A 55 35.15 -39.74 -38.74
CA LEU A 55 36.57 -40.10 -38.90
C LEU A 55 37.37 -40.22 -37.60
N ALA A 56 36.84 -39.75 -36.47
CA ALA A 56 37.44 -39.93 -35.15
C ALA A 56 36.43 -40.62 -34.20
N PRO A 57 36.85 -41.59 -33.38
CA PRO A 57 36.00 -42.04 -32.27
C PRO A 57 35.66 -40.83 -31.42
N SER A 58 34.38 -40.63 -31.07
CA SER A 58 33.98 -39.58 -30.14
C SER A 58 34.76 -39.78 -28.84
N LEU A 59 35.61 -38.81 -28.49
CA LEU A 59 36.32 -38.81 -27.21
C LEU A 59 35.30 -38.98 -26.08
N PRO A 60 35.62 -39.73 -25.00
CA PRO A 60 34.77 -39.75 -23.82
C PRO A 60 34.46 -38.32 -23.38
N LEU A 61 33.20 -38.01 -23.06
CA LEU A 61 32.75 -36.65 -22.68
C LEU A 61 33.67 -35.99 -21.64
N GLN A 62 34.19 -36.78 -20.69
CA GLN A 62 35.11 -36.32 -19.67
C GLN A 62 36.45 -35.83 -20.24
N GLU A 63 37.02 -36.51 -21.23
CA GLU A 63 38.29 -36.10 -21.85
C GLU A 63 38.14 -34.78 -22.60
N ASP A 64 37.00 -34.60 -23.28
CA ASP A 64 36.68 -33.36 -23.99
C ASP A 64 36.45 -32.19 -23.01
N PHE A 65 35.71 -32.43 -21.92
CA PHE A 65 35.54 -31.45 -20.85
C PHE A 65 36.90 -30.99 -20.27
N VAL A 66 37.81 -31.93 -20.02
CA VAL A 66 39.15 -31.65 -19.50
C VAL A 66 39.99 -30.88 -20.53
N TYR A 67 39.84 -31.18 -21.83
CA TYR A 67 40.51 -30.43 -22.90
C TYR A 67 40.08 -28.95 -22.89
N HIS A 68 38.79 -28.66 -22.84
CA HIS A 68 38.28 -27.29 -22.80
C HIS A 68 38.75 -26.53 -21.54
N TRP A 69 38.74 -27.18 -20.36
CA TRP A 69 39.26 -26.58 -19.14
C TRP A 69 40.77 -26.27 -19.20
N LYS A 70 41.56 -27.20 -19.76
CA LYS A 70 43.00 -26.99 -19.98
C LYS A 70 43.25 -25.84 -20.95
N ALA A 71 42.47 -25.71 -22.02
CA ALA A 71 42.61 -24.62 -22.98
C ALA A 71 42.41 -23.24 -22.31
N ILE A 72 41.41 -23.12 -21.41
CA ILE A 72 41.18 -21.89 -20.64
C ILE A 72 42.37 -21.59 -19.73
N THR A 73 42.83 -22.56 -18.95
CA THR A 73 43.95 -22.35 -18.01
C THR A 73 45.28 -22.09 -18.73
N HIS A 74 45.50 -22.70 -19.88
CA HIS A 74 46.69 -22.50 -20.72
C HIS A 74 46.81 -21.07 -21.24
N TYR A 75 45.67 -20.44 -21.59
CA TYR A 75 45.65 -19.02 -21.96
C TYR A 75 46.34 -18.15 -20.90
N TYR A 76 46.06 -18.37 -19.61
CA TYR A 76 46.64 -17.62 -18.50
C TYR A 76 48.10 -17.99 -18.19
N ILE A 77 48.58 -19.12 -18.71
CA ILE A 77 49.98 -19.55 -18.56
C ILE A 77 50.85 -18.96 -19.67
N GLU A 78 50.34 -18.92 -20.91
CA GLU A 78 51.10 -18.49 -22.09
C GLU A 78 50.96 -17.00 -22.42
N THR A 79 49.82 -16.39 -22.13
CA THR A 79 49.51 -15.02 -22.53
C THR A 79 49.88 -14.06 -21.41
N SER A 80 50.76 -13.10 -21.69
CA SER A 80 51.15 -12.03 -20.76
C SER A 80 50.46 -10.69 -21.05
N ASP A 81 49.59 -10.65 -22.08
CA ASP A 81 48.86 -9.45 -22.49
C ASP A 81 47.46 -9.42 -21.84
N ASP A 82 47.38 -8.83 -20.65
CA ASP A 82 46.16 -8.69 -19.86
C ASP A 82 45.19 -7.60 -20.39
N LYS A 83 45.50 -6.96 -21.53
CA LYS A 83 44.75 -5.78 -22.01
C LYS A 83 43.69 -6.08 -23.07
N ALA A 84 43.79 -7.19 -23.80
CA ALA A 84 42.81 -7.55 -24.81
C ALA A 84 41.49 -7.97 -24.14
N PRO A 85 40.31 -7.55 -24.65
CA PRO A 85 39.04 -7.95 -24.07
C PRO A 85 38.81 -9.46 -24.22
N VAL A 86 38.13 -10.08 -23.26
CA VAL A 86 37.89 -11.53 -23.24
C VAL A 86 37.15 -12.03 -24.49
N THR A 87 36.36 -11.17 -25.14
CA THR A 87 35.60 -11.49 -26.36
C THR A 87 36.49 -11.82 -27.56
N ASP A 88 37.74 -11.36 -27.54
CA ASP A 88 38.70 -11.59 -28.61
C ASP A 88 39.54 -12.86 -28.37
N THR A 89 39.29 -13.53 -27.24
CA THR A 89 39.93 -14.80 -26.86
C THR A 89 39.01 -15.98 -27.17
N ASN A 90 39.55 -17.20 -27.13
CA ASN A 90 38.74 -18.42 -27.25
C ASN A 90 38.05 -18.83 -25.93
N ILE A 91 38.30 -18.10 -24.83
CA ILE A 91 37.76 -18.43 -23.50
C ILE A 91 36.23 -18.56 -23.51
N PRO A 92 35.44 -17.62 -24.09
CA PRO A 92 33.99 -17.73 -24.11
C PRO A 92 33.50 -19.01 -24.80
N SER A 93 34.12 -19.38 -25.93
CA SER A 93 33.77 -20.60 -26.66
C SER A 93 34.08 -21.85 -25.85
N HIS A 94 35.22 -21.92 -25.15
CA HIS A 94 35.55 -23.08 -24.34
C HIS A 94 34.62 -23.21 -23.11
N LEU A 95 34.22 -22.10 -22.48
CA LEU A 95 33.24 -22.10 -21.37
C LEU A 95 31.86 -22.59 -21.82
N GLU A 96 31.42 -22.19 -23.02
CA GLU A 96 30.16 -22.65 -23.58
C GLU A 96 30.18 -24.15 -23.89
N GLN A 97 31.25 -24.65 -24.52
CA GLN A 97 31.40 -26.08 -24.78
C GLN A 97 31.47 -26.91 -23.49
N MET A 98 32.15 -26.44 -22.45
CA MET A 98 32.14 -27.10 -21.13
C MET A 98 30.71 -27.23 -20.57
N LEU A 99 29.87 -26.22 -20.75
CA LEU A 99 28.49 -26.24 -20.29
C LEU A 99 27.62 -27.19 -21.13
N ASP A 100 27.80 -27.18 -22.45
CA ASP A 100 27.08 -28.08 -23.37
C ASP A 100 27.38 -29.54 -23.04
N ILE A 101 28.66 -29.87 -22.78
CA ILE A 101 29.09 -31.22 -22.36
C ILE A 101 28.43 -31.63 -21.04
N LEU A 102 28.39 -30.73 -20.03
CA LEU A 102 27.72 -31.04 -18.75
C LEU A 102 26.22 -31.26 -18.92
N THR A 103 25.58 -30.48 -19.80
CA THR A 103 24.15 -30.59 -20.09
C THR A 103 23.83 -31.87 -20.86
N GLN A 104 24.71 -32.26 -21.79
CA GLN A 104 24.63 -33.52 -22.51
C GLN A 104 24.82 -34.71 -21.56
N GLU A 105 25.83 -34.66 -20.68
CA GLU A 105 26.07 -35.71 -19.68
C GLU A 105 24.85 -35.93 -18.78
N GLU A 106 24.17 -34.86 -18.37
CA GLU A 106 22.95 -34.97 -17.55
C GLU A 106 21.76 -35.51 -18.36
N ALA A 107 21.66 -35.19 -19.65
CA ALA A 107 20.59 -35.69 -20.52
C ALA A 107 20.72 -37.19 -20.84
N GLU A 108 21.94 -37.70 -20.90
CA GLU A 108 22.24 -39.11 -21.22
C GLU A 108 22.14 -40.05 -20.01
N ARG A 109 22.01 -39.52 -18.78
CA ARG A 109 21.97 -40.32 -17.55
C ARG A 109 20.58 -40.55 -16.99
N GLU A 110 20.44 -41.68 -16.29
CA GLU A 110 19.29 -41.94 -15.43
C GLU A 110 19.38 -41.11 -14.14
N SER A 111 18.22 -40.70 -13.61
CA SER A 111 18.11 -39.73 -12.52
C SER A 111 18.80 -40.19 -11.23
N GLY A 112 19.81 -39.44 -10.76
CA GLY A 112 20.35 -39.54 -9.40
C GLY A 112 21.86 -39.72 -9.27
N GLU A 113 22.58 -40.00 -10.36
CA GLU A 113 24.04 -40.21 -10.34
C GLU A 113 24.81 -39.00 -10.91
N THR A 114 25.80 -38.50 -10.16
CA THR A 114 26.71 -37.45 -10.65
C THR A 114 27.68 -38.03 -11.68
N GLY A 115 27.79 -37.42 -12.85
CA GLY A 115 28.66 -37.93 -13.89
C GLY A 115 30.13 -37.52 -13.76
N PRO A 116 31.09 -38.30 -14.31
CA PRO A 116 32.50 -37.96 -14.46
C PRO A 116 32.84 -36.52 -14.82
N CYS A 117 32.08 -35.84 -15.70
CA CYS A 117 32.39 -34.45 -16.04
C CYS A 117 32.04 -33.53 -14.86
N MET A 118 30.87 -33.70 -14.28
CA MET A 118 30.45 -32.97 -13.08
C MET A 118 31.30 -33.30 -11.85
N GLU A 119 31.66 -34.57 -11.63
CA GLU A 119 32.58 -34.98 -10.57
C GLU A 119 33.96 -34.33 -10.75
N TYR A 120 34.46 -34.25 -11.98
CA TYR A 120 35.71 -33.57 -12.28
C TYR A 120 35.61 -32.08 -11.93
N LEU A 121 34.53 -31.41 -12.34
CA LEU A 121 34.27 -30.00 -12.00
C LEU A 121 34.27 -29.76 -10.48
N LEU A 122 33.62 -30.64 -9.73
CA LEU A 122 33.51 -30.55 -8.27
C LEU A 122 34.83 -30.88 -7.57
N HIS A 123 35.52 -31.97 -7.93
CA HIS A 123 36.77 -32.40 -7.30
C HIS A 123 37.93 -31.44 -7.57
N HIS A 124 38.05 -30.94 -8.80
CA HIS A 124 39.11 -30.00 -9.18
C HIS A 124 38.81 -28.55 -8.83
N LYS A 125 37.69 -28.26 -8.14
CA LYS A 125 37.30 -26.91 -7.69
C LYS A 125 37.35 -25.89 -8.83
N ILE A 126 36.89 -26.28 -10.03
CA ILE A 126 36.91 -25.45 -11.23
C ILE A 126 36.15 -24.14 -10.98
N LEU A 127 35.00 -24.23 -10.32
CA LEU A 127 34.17 -23.07 -9.96
C LEU A 127 34.93 -22.05 -9.09
N GLU A 128 35.68 -22.51 -8.09
CA GLU A 128 36.51 -21.64 -7.24
C GLU A 128 37.59 -20.89 -8.05
N THR A 129 38.19 -21.59 -9.01
CA THR A 129 39.17 -21.00 -9.93
C THR A 129 38.51 -19.97 -10.84
N LEU A 130 37.36 -20.29 -11.44
CA LEU A 130 36.58 -19.36 -12.27
C LEU A 130 36.16 -18.12 -11.48
N TYR A 131 35.76 -18.25 -10.21
CA TYR A 131 35.49 -17.11 -9.35
C TYR A 131 36.72 -16.20 -9.22
N THR A 132 37.91 -16.79 -9.02
CA THR A 132 39.15 -16.02 -8.87
C THR A 132 39.49 -15.25 -10.16
N LEU A 133 39.31 -15.89 -11.32
CA LEU A 133 39.49 -15.24 -12.63
C LEU A 133 38.46 -14.11 -12.84
N GLY A 134 37.19 -14.35 -12.50
CA GLY A 134 36.14 -13.35 -12.62
C GLY A 134 36.32 -12.16 -11.67
N LYS A 135 36.89 -12.38 -10.47
CA LYS A 135 37.25 -11.31 -9.54
C LYS A 135 38.41 -10.46 -10.05
N ALA A 136 39.41 -11.08 -10.67
CA ALA A 136 40.53 -10.37 -11.25
C ALA A 136 40.09 -9.53 -12.46
N ASP A 137 39.06 -9.99 -13.19
CA ASP A 137 38.55 -9.39 -14.43
C ASP A 137 39.65 -9.09 -15.47
N CYS A 138 40.68 -9.93 -15.48
CA CYS A 138 41.74 -9.94 -16.48
C CYS A 138 41.66 -11.28 -17.21
N PRO A 139 41.50 -11.31 -18.55
CA PRO A 139 41.30 -10.18 -19.45
C PRO A 139 39.95 -9.44 -19.18
N PRO A 140 39.84 -8.13 -19.51
CA PRO A 140 38.63 -7.35 -19.29
C PRO A 140 37.36 -8.01 -19.84
N GLY A 141 36.33 -8.11 -18.99
CA GLY A 141 35.06 -8.77 -19.31
C GLY A 141 34.99 -10.23 -18.86
N MET A 142 36.06 -10.79 -18.27
CA MET A 142 36.05 -12.14 -17.70
C MET A 142 34.97 -12.29 -16.61
N LYS A 143 34.70 -11.24 -15.82
CA LYS A 143 33.59 -11.22 -14.84
C LYS A 143 32.25 -11.54 -15.51
N GLN A 144 31.98 -10.94 -16.67
CA GLN A 144 30.75 -11.17 -17.44
C GLN A 144 30.63 -12.64 -17.88
N GLN A 145 31.72 -13.23 -18.37
CA GLN A 145 31.75 -14.62 -18.83
C GLN A 145 31.56 -15.59 -17.66
N VAL A 146 32.19 -15.32 -16.51
CA VAL A 146 32.03 -16.12 -15.30
C VAL A 146 30.60 -16.05 -14.78
N LEU A 147 30.01 -14.86 -14.65
CA LEU A 147 28.60 -14.70 -14.25
C LEU A 147 27.65 -15.44 -15.20
N THR A 148 27.89 -15.35 -16.52
CA THR A 148 27.10 -16.05 -17.54
C THR A 148 27.21 -17.56 -17.38
N PHE A 149 28.44 -18.09 -17.21
CA PHE A 149 28.68 -19.51 -17.00
C PHE A 149 27.96 -20.02 -15.75
N TYR A 150 28.10 -19.34 -14.60
CA TYR A 150 27.42 -19.71 -13.36
C TYR A 150 25.89 -19.65 -13.48
N THR A 151 25.37 -18.60 -14.12
CA THR A 151 23.93 -18.43 -14.36
C THR A 151 23.39 -19.58 -15.18
N LYS A 152 24.04 -19.90 -16.30
CA LYS A 152 23.62 -21.00 -17.17
C LYS A 152 23.80 -22.35 -16.47
N LEU A 153 24.91 -22.59 -15.76
CA LEU A 153 25.14 -23.83 -15.01
C LEU A 153 24.03 -24.08 -13.99
N LEU A 154 23.70 -23.09 -13.17
CA LEU A 154 22.64 -23.21 -12.17
C LEU A 154 21.26 -23.33 -12.83
N ALA A 155 21.01 -22.69 -13.96
CA ALA A 155 19.71 -22.73 -14.63
C ALA A 155 19.44 -24.05 -15.36
N HIS A 156 20.45 -24.62 -16.05
CA HIS A 156 20.26 -25.77 -16.94
C HIS A 156 20.46 -27.11 -16.24
N ILE A 157 21.33 -27.18 -15.22
CA ILE A 157 21.59 -28.43 -14.51
C ILE A 157 20.43 -28.73 -13.53
N ARG A 158 19.84 -29.91 -13.67
CA ARG A 158 18.67 -30.38 -12.91
C ARG A 158 19.06 -30.92 -11.54
N GLN A 159 20.20 -31.59 -11.41
CA GLN A 159 20.68 -32.10 -10.12
C GLN A 159 20.92 -30.94 -9.13
N PRO A 160 20.68 -31.15 -7.82
CA PRO A 160 20.83 -30.09 -6.82
C PRO A 160 22.31 -29.77 -6.59
N LEU A 161 22.80 -28.71 -7.25
CA LEU A 161 24.22 -28.32 -7.18
C LEU A 161 24.58 -27.52 -5.92
N LEU A 162 23.70 -26.64 -5.47
CA LEU A 162 23.97 -25.71 -4.36
C LEU A 162 24.33 -26.40 -3.02
N PRO A 163 23.77 -27.57 -2.65
CA PRO A 163 24.21 -28.28 -1.44
C PRO A 163 25.72 -28.60 -1.42
N HIS A 164 26.36 -28.77 -2.58
CA HIS A 164 27.78 -29.11 -2.65
C HIS A 164 28.68 -27.93 -2.21
N ILE A 165 29.65 -28.21 -1.35
CA ILE A 165 30.58 -27.21 -0.79
C ILE A 165 31.41 -26.49 -1.84
N ASN A 166 31.77 -27.19 -2.91
CA ASN A 166 32.54 -26.65 -4.03
C ASN A 166 31.66 -25.86 -5.02
N VAL A 167 30.36 -25.72 -4.74
CA VAL A 167 29.42 -24.88 -5.51
C VAL A 167 28.96 -23.70 -4.66
N HIS A 168 28.35 -23.92 -3.48
CA HIS A 168 27.79 -22.78 -2.73
C HIS A 168 28.85 -21.78 -2.27
N ARG A 169 30.07 -22.21 -1.93
CA ARG A 169 31.12 -21.27 -1.50
C ARG A 169 31.55 -20.33 -2.64
N PRO A 170 31.88 -20.82 -3.85
CA PRO A 170 32.10 -19.93 -4.99
C PRO A 170 30.90 -19.05 -5.32
N VAL A 171 29.66 -19.59 -5.29
CA VAL A 171 28.43 -18.80 -5.53
C VAL A 171 28.29 -17.69 -4.48
N GLN A 172 28.49 -17.97 -3.19
CA GLN A 172 28.49 -16.95 -2.12
C GLN A 172 29.52 -15.87 -2.37
N LYS A 173 30.72 -16.24 -2.82
CA LYS A 173 31.77 -15.26 -3.12
C LYS A 173 31.43 -14.42 -4.35
N LEU A 174 30.82 -15.02 -5.38
CA LEU A 174 30.40 -14.32 -6.59
C LEU A 174 29.27 -13.33 -6.31
N ILE A 175 28.31 -13.69 -5.45
CA ILE A 175 27.24 -12.78 -4.98
C ILE A 175 27.81 -11.49 -4.40
N ARG A 176 28.95 -11.55 -3.70
CA ARG A 176 29.60 -10.38 -3.10
C ARG A 176 30.12 -9.40 -4.15
N LEU A 177 30.46 -9.87 -5.34
CA LEU A 177 30.94 -9.02 -6.43
C LEU A 177 29.80 -8.31 -7.18
N CYS A 178 28.54 -8.67 -6.91
CA CYS A 178 27.38 -8.08 -7.55
C CYS A 178 26.93 -6.80 -6.83
N GLY A 179 26.66 -5.73 -7.57
CA GLY A 179 26.19 -4.46 -7.04
C GLY A 179 27.24 -3.62 -6.29
N GLU A 180 28.54 -3.94 -6.42
CA GLU A 180 29.65 -3.12 -5.88
C GLU A 180 29.82 -1.81 -6.68
N VAL A 181 29.68 -1.88 -8.00
CA VAL A 181 29.80 -0.73 -8.91
C VAL A 181 28.51 -0.57 -9.69
N LEU A 182 27.77 0.50 -9.39
CA LEU A 182 26.54 0.84 -10.11
C LEU A 182 26.87 1.33 -11.53
N ALA A 183 25.97 1.09 -12.48
CA ALA A 183 26.14 1.36 -13.91
C ALA A 183 27.34 0.64 -14.55
N ALA A 184 27.82 -0.45 -13.96
CA ALA A 184 28.83 -1.31 -14.58
C ALA A 184 28.25 -2.03 -15.82
N PRO A 185 29.08 -2.33 -16.84
CA PRO A 185 28.64 -3.06 -18.02
C PRO A 185 28.14 -4.48 -17.68
N THR A 186 28.45 -4.99 -16.48
CA THR A 186 28.06 -6.32 -15.98
C THR A 186 26.75 -6.34 -15.19
N GLU A 187 26.08 -5.21 -14.94
CA GLU A 187 24.88 -5.17 -14.08
C GLU A 187 23.77 -6.13 -14.57
N ASN A 188 23.65 -6.32 -15.89
CA ASN A 188 22.65 -7.21 -16.47
C ASN A 188 22.95 -8.69 -16.16
N GLU A 189 24.20 -9.12 -16.27
CA GLU A 189 24.63 -10.47 -15.92
C GLU A 189 24.61 -10.68 -14.40
N GLU A 190 24.99 -9.67 -13.62
CA GLU A 190 24.90 -9.70 -12.16
C GLU A 190 23.48 -9.94 -11.70
N ILE A 191 22.51 -9.17 -12.21
CA ILE A 191 21.12 -9.33 -11.78
C ILE A 191 20.52 -10.66 -12.24
N GLN A 192 20.84 -11.12 -13.46
CA GLN A 192 20.39 -12.42 -13.95
C GLN A 192 20.93 -13.55 -13.05
N PHE A 193 22.21 -13.49 -12.68
CA PHE A 193 22.82 -14.44 -11.76
C PHE A 193 22.12 -14.46 -10.41
N LEU A 194 21.92 -13.29 -9.78
CA LEU A 194 21.25 -13.19 -8.48
C LEU A 194 19.80 -13.71 -8.52
N CYS A 195 19.06 -13.41 -9.59
CA CYS A 195 17.69 -13.92 -9.78
C CYS A 195 17.66 -15.44 -9.90
N ILE A 196 18.62 -16.06 -10.61
CA ILE A 196 18.73 -17.52 -10.68
C ILE A 196 19.03 -18.13 -9.31
N VAL A 197 19.92 -17.51 -8.52
CA VAL A 197 20.17 -17.96 -7.15
C VAL A 197 18.88 -17.87 -6.31
N CYS A 198 18.13 -16.76 -6.39
CA CYS A 198 16.85 -16.62 -5.68
C CYS A 198 15.84 -17.70 -6.10
N ALA A 199 15.74 -17.99 -7.40
CA ALA A 199 14.86 -19.03 -7.92
C ALA A 199 15.23 -20.43 -7.39
N LYS A 200 16.54 -20.74 -7.29
CA LYS A 200 17.01 -22.00 -6.71
C LYS A 200 16.76 -22.08 -5.20
N LEU A 201 16.93 -20.99 -4.46
CA LEU A 201 16.57 -20.95 -3.03
C LEU A 201 15.07 -21.14 -2.80
N LYS A 202 14.22 -20.70 -3.73
CA LYS A 202 12.78 -20.96 -3.68
C LYS A 202 12.44 -22.42 -3.98
N GLN A 203 13.20 -23.08 -4.85
CA GLN A 203 13.07 -24.52 -5.12
C GLN A 203 13.54 -25.35 -3.91
N ASP A 204 14.64 -24.94 -3.27
CA ASP A 204 15.28 -25.63 -2.15
C ASP A 204 15.41 -24.70 -0.90
N PRO A 205 14.32 -24.44 -0.15
CA PRO A 205 14.34 -23.47 0.95
C PRO A 205 15.34 -23.75 2.08
N TYR A 206 15.69 -25.02 2.33
CA TYR A 206 16.64 -25.39 3.39
C TYR A 206 18.05 -24.81 3.19
N LEU A 207 18.37 -24.38 1.96
CA LEU A 207 19.67 -23.78 1.61
C LEU A 207 19.79 -22.32 2.02
N VAL A 208 18.71 -21.68 2.42
CA VAL A 208 18.62 -20.24 2.65
C VAL A 208 19.61 -19.76 3.72
N ASN A 209 19.86 -20.55 4.76
CA ASN A 209 20.82 -20.21 5.81
C ASN A 209 22.25 -20.02 5.26
N PHE A 210 22.63 -20.74 4.22
CA PHE A 210 23.94 -20.55 3.61
C PHE A 210 24.06 -19.18 2.93
N PHE A 211 22.98 -18.63 2.37
CA PHE A 211 23.04 -17.42 1.55
C PHE A 211 22.55 -16.14 2.24
N LEU A 212 21.85 -16.29 3.37
CA LEU A 212 21.32 -15.16 4.15
C LEU A 212 22.01 -14.93 5.50
N GLU A 213 22.60 -15.96 6.11
CA GLU A 213 23.09 -15.87 7.50
C GLU A 213 24.40 -15.06 7.60
N ASN A 214 24.34 -13.96 8.36
CA ASN A 214 25.52 -13.22 8.78
C ASN A 214 26.21 -13.97 9.93
N LYS A 215 27.34 -14.62 9.65
CA LYS A 215 28.13 -15.35 10.67
C LYS A 215 28.68 -14.48 11.82
N SER A 216 28.44 -13.18 11.80
CA SER A 216 28.97 -12.21 12.78
C SER A 216 28.16 -12.11 14.09
N LYS A 217 27.04 -12.84 14.27
CA LYS A 217 26.25 -12.81 15.53
C LYS A 217 25.96 -14.20 16.09
N ARG A 218 27.00 -14.93 16.54
CA ARG A 218 26.82 -15.87 17.66
C ARG A 218 27.38 -15.19 18.91
N PRO A 219 26.55 -14.84 19.91
CA PRO A 219 27.08 -14.60 21.24
C PRO A 219 27.55 -15.95 21.77
N GLU A 220 28.86 -16.11 21.96
CA GLU A 220 29.40 -17.24 22.70
C GLU A 220 28.93 -17.13 24.16
N ASN A 221 27.82 -17.81 24.47
CA ASN A 221 27.43 -18.08 25.84
C ASN A 221 28.44 -19.08 26.43
N TYR A 222 29.53 -18.58 26.99
CA TYR A 222 30.27 -19.34 27.99
C TYR A 222 29.55 -19.23 29.32
N SER A 223 28.91 -20.34 29.69
CA SER A 223 28.43 -20.63 31.04
C SER A 223 29.58 -20.50 32.03
N LEU A 224 29.50 -19.54 32.95
CA LEU A 224 30.34 -19.48 34.15
C LEU A 224 29.56 -20.09 35.32
N ALA A 225 29.70 -21.41 35.48
CA ALA A 225 29.59 -22.05 36.78
C ALA A 225 30.93 -21.89 37.50
N GLY A 226 30.90 -21.35 38.72
CA GLY A 226 32.11 -21.03 39.48
C GLY A 226 32.90 -22.24 39.95
N THR A 227 34.20 -22.06 40.16
CA THR A 227 34.91 -22.36 41.42
C THR A 227 36.39 -21.97 41.29
N ASP A 228 36.81 -21.18 42.28
CA ASP A 228 38.04 -21.28 43.06
C ASP A 228 39.45 -21.20 42.41
N GLY A 229 40.14 -20.13 42.83
CA GLY A 229 41.57 -20.03 43.20
C GLY A 229 42.62 -20.99 42.64
N GLY A 230 43.67 -20.42 42.05
CA GLY A 230 44.98 -21.06 41.97
C GLY A 230 45.95 -20.46 40.97
N LYS A 231 46.94 -19.72 41.47
CA LYS A 231 48.16 -19.31 40.76
C LYS A 231 48.89 -20.55 40.21
N GLU A 232 49.51 -20.45 39.04
CA GLU A 232 50.98 -20.60 38.89
C GLU A 232 51.47 -20.35 37.46
N SER A 233 52.73 -19.93 37.41
CA SER A 233 53.49 -19.34 36.31
C SER A 233 54.49 -20.35 35.75
N ALA A 234 54.72 -20.35 34.44
CA ALA A 234 55.98 -20.79 33.82
C ALA A 234 56.09 -20.16 32.41
N LEU A 235 56.83 -19.06 32.26
CA LEU A 235 58.26 -19.01 31.87
C LEU A 235 58.54 -19.45 30.43
N ALA A 236 58.77 -18.48 29.55
CA ALA A 236 59.76 -18.56 28.48
C ALA A 236 60.48 -17.20 28.38
N PRO A 237 61.81 -17.18 28.19
CA PRO A 237 62.63 -16.02 28.51
C PRO A 237 62.80 -15.05 27.34
N ASP A 238 62.99 -13.81 27.77
CA ASP A 238 63.53 -12.65 27.08
C ASP A 238 64.91 -12.93 26.44
N THR A 239 65.19 -12.27 25.32
CA THR A 239 66.51 -11.71 24.99
C THR A 239 66.37 -10.81 23.76
N GLY A 240 66.18 -9.53 24.01
CA GLY A 240 66.29 -8.49 22.99
C GLY A 240 67.72 -8.26 22.49
N GLN A 241 67.82 -7.54 21.37
CA GLN A 241 68.87 -6.56 21.06
C GLN A 241 68.56 -5.86 19.72
N SER A 242 68.37 -4.54 19.77
CA SER A 242 68.61 -3.60 18.65
C SER A 242 70.05 -3.07 18.78
N PRO A 243 70.69 -2.51 17.72
CA PRO A 243 70.54 -1.07 17.48
C PRO A 243 70.83 -0.54 16.04
N ALA A 244 70.53 0.77 15.84
CA ALA A 244 71.21 1.79 15.01
C ALA A 244 71.12 1.68 13.46
N ASP A 245 70.39 2.57 12.77
CA ASP A 245 70.71 3.97 12.34
C ASP A 245 71.46 4.03 10.99
N GLU A 246 70.86 4.64 9.96
CA GLU A 246 71.53 5.58 9.03
C GLU A 246 70.55 6.35 8.10
N HIS A 247 70.91 7.63 7.91
CA HIS A 247 70.34 8.78 7.18
C HIS A 247 69.77 8.54 5.77
N ALA A 248 68.62 9.10 5.37
CA ALA A 248 68.26 10.49 5.00
C ALA A 248 68.52 10.86 3.52
N GLU A 249 67.47 11.19 2.75
CA GLU A 249 67.28 12.45 2.00
C GLU A 249 65.97 12.48 1.19
N GLU A 250 65.33 13.65 1.24
CA GLU A 250 64.08 14.15 0.63
C GLU A 250 64.22 14.40 -0.91
N PRO A 251 63.17 14.72 -1.74
CA PRO A 251 62.26 15.85 -1.50
C PRO A 251 60.80 15.77 -2.00
N GLN A 252 60.06 16.73 -1.45
CA GLN A 252 58.64 17.05 -1.58
C GLN A 252 58.26 17.65 -2.94
N THR A 253 57.02 17.40 -3.40
CA THR A 253 56.13 18.45 -3.98
C THR A 253 54.65 18.04 -3.95
N ALA A 254 53.88 18.79 -3.13
CA ALA A 254 52.49 19.25 -3.26
C ALA A 254 51.47 18.50 -4.15
N ALA A 255 50.33 18.09 -3.56
CA ALA A 255 49.07 18.88 -3.55
C ALA A 255 47.79 18.01 -3.46
N ALA A 256 46.78 18.58 -2.80
CA ALA A 256 45.35 18.25 -2.81
C ALA A 256 44.90 17.03 -1.99
N GLY A 257 44.23 17.32 -0.87
CA GLY A 257 43.64 16.35 0.03
C GLY A 257 42.38 15.69 -0.55
N SER A 258 42.31 14.38 -0.37
CA SER A 258 41.08 13.63 -0.22
C SER A 258 41.18 12.87 1.09
N THR A 259 40.46 13.32 2.13
CA THR A 259 40.26 12.57 3.36
C THR A 259 39.45 11.32 3.05
N CYS A 260 40.12 10.20 2.77
CA CYS A 260 39.54 8.88 2.87
C CYS A 260 39.66 8.44 4.33
N SER A 261 38.56 8.55 5.08
CA SER A 261 38.42 7.90 6.39
C SER A 261 38.66 6.39 6.23
N PRO A 262 39.30 5.70 7.19
CA PRO A 262 39.49 4.27 7.09
C PRO A 262 38.12 3.61 7.25
N ALA A 263 37.61 3.04 6.16
CA ALA A 263 36.39 2.24 6.18
C ALA A 263 36.58 1.09 7.19
N SER A 264 35.73 1.03 8.20
CA SER A 264 35.63 -0.13 9.07
C SER A 264 35.24 -1.33 8.20
N ASN A 265 36.17 -2.25 8.00
CA ASN A 265 35.91 -3.56 7.39
C ASN A 265 35.00 -4.40 8.30
N THR A 266 33.70 -4.14 8.26
CA THR A 266 32.67 -5.03 8.80
C THR A 266 32.19 -5.96 7.69
N ASN A 267 32.74 -7.18 7.67
CA ASN A 267 32.46 -8.26 6.73
C ASN A 267 31.01 -8.78 6.84
N ASN A 268 30.04 -8.08 6.26
CA ASN A 268 28.64 -8.52 6.23
C ASN A 268 28.05 -8.28 4.83
N TYR A 269 28.16 -9.27 3.93
CA TYR A 269 27.54 -9.18 2.59
C TYR A 269 26.83 -10.48 2.25
N ASN A 270 25.50 -10.42 2.32
CA ASN A 270 24.56 -11.49 2.00
C ASN A 270 23.83 -11.17 0.68
N LEU A 271 23.13 -12.16 0.11
CA LEU A 271 22.39 -12.03 -1.16
C LEU A 271 21.44 -10.82 -1.21
N VAL A 272 20.84 -10.48 -0.07
CA VAL A 272 19.92 -9.34 0.08
C VAL A 272 20.64 -8.02 -0.11
N THR A 273 21.85 -7.85 0.44
CA THR A 273 22.64 -6.62 0.25
C THR A 273 22.96 -6.37 -1.22
N SER A 274 23.37 -7.39 -1.97
CA SER A 274 23.68 -7.25 -3.40
C SER A 274 22.46 -6.86 -4.22
N LEU A 275 21.30 -7.47 -3.94
CA LEU A 275 20.04 -7.09 -4.57
C LEU A 275 19.63 -5.66 -4.21
N LEU A 276 19.73 -5.28 -2.93
CA LEU A 276 19.39 -3.93 -2.46
C LEU A 276 20.28 -2.86 -3.10
N ASN A 277 21.56 -3.14 -3.32
CA ASN A 277 22.44 -2.22 -4.06
C ASN A 277 21.97 -2.04 -5.51
N LEU A 278 21.63 -3.13 -6.21
CA LEU A 278 21.12 -3.07 -7.58
C LEU A 278 19.76 -2.38 -7.69
N THR A 279 18.95 -2.33 -6.63
CA THR A 279 17.74 -1.50 -6.63
C THR A 279 18.04 0.00 -6.82
N LYS A 280 19.28 0.46 -6.59
CA LYS A 280 19.72 1.85 -6.78
C LYS A 280 20.31 2.11 -8.17
N SER A 281 20.32 1.12 -9.07
CA SER A 281 20.82 1.27 -10.44
C SER A 281 20.06 2.38 -11.20
N PRO A 282 20.73 3.14 -12.09
CA PRO A 282 20.05 4.09 -12.97
C PRO A 282 19.20 3.40 -14.05
N ASP A 283 19.40 2.11 -14.32
CA ASP A 283 18.57 1.35 -15.26
C ASP A 283 17.34 0.76 -14.54
N GLY A 284 16.16 1.28 -14.86
CA GLY A 284 14.90 0.81 -14.30
C GLY A 284 14.63 -0.69 -14.49
N ARG A 285 15.17 -1.33 -15.55
CA ARG A 285 15.01 -2.78 -15.76
C ARG A 285 15.78 -3.59 -14.74
N ILE A 286 16.97 -3.12 -14.36
CA ILE A 286 17.79 -3.76 -13.33
C ILE A 286 17.13 -3.58 -11.97
N VAL A 287 16.61 -2.38 -11.68
CA VAL A 287 15.86 -2.11 -10.44
C VAL A 287 14.66 -3.05 -10.30
N VAL A 288 13.84 -3.20 -11.34
CA VAL A 288 12.66 -4.08 -11.30
C VAL A 288 13.07 -5.54 -11.06
N LYS A 289 14.09 -6.05 -11.75
CA LYS A 289 14.57 -7.42 -11.52
C LYS A 289 15.16 -7.62 -10.11
N ALA A 290 15.85 -6.62 -9.57
CA ALA A 290 16.34 -6.66 -8.19
C ALA A 290 15.18 -6.71 -7.18
N CYS A 291 14.13 -5.92 -7.42
CA CYS A 291 12.89 -5.91 -6.67
C CYS A 291 12.17 -7.27 -6.72
N GLU A 292 12.06 -7.90 -7.91
CA GLU A 292 11.51 -9.25 -8.10
C GLU A 292 12.34 -10.30 -7.34
N GLY A 293 13.67 -10.21 -7.39
CA GLY A 293 14.58 -11.08 -6.64
C GLY A 293 14.33 -11.02 -5.14
N LEU A 294 14.18 -9.81 -4.58
CA LEU A 294 13.83 -9.62 -3.16
C LEU A 294 12.44 -10.18 -2.84
N MET A 295 11.47 -10.03 -3.76
CA MET A 295 10.12 -10.57 -3.60
C MET A 295 10.14 -12.11 -3.52
N LEU A 296 10.98 -12.76 -4.34
CA LEU A 296 11.20 -14.20 -4.25
C LEU A 296 11.74 -14.62 -2.88
N LEU A 297 12.70 -13.87 -2.32
CA LEU A 297 13.29 -14.18 -1.02
C LEU A 297 12.30 -14.02 0.14
N VAL A 298 11.51 -12.94 0.18
CA VAL A 298 10.52 -12.76 1.27
C VAL A 298 9.37 -13.75 1.17
N SER A 299 9.09 -14.28 -0.03
CA SER A 299 8.05 -15.29 -0.28
C SER A 299 8.43 -16.72 0.14
N LEU A 300 9.65 -16.92 0.67
CA LEU A 300 10.09 -18.24 1.12
C LEU A 300 9.23 -18.74 2.29
N PRO A 301 8.80 -20.01 2.29
CA PRO A 301 7.85 -20.52 3.29
C PRO A 301 8.48 -20.78 4.67
N GLU A 302 9.81 -20.84 4.77
CA GLU A 302 10.51 -21.24 5.99
C GLU A 302 10.59 -20.10 7.04
N PRO A 303 10.03 -20.26 8.25
CA PRO A 303 10.06 -19.23 9.29
C PRO A 303 11.48 -18.76 9.67
N ALA A 304 12.47 -19.67 9.56
CA ALA A 304 13.87 -19.34 9.80
C ALA A 304 14.43 -18.36 8.75
N ALA A 305 14.01 -18.49 7.48
CA ALA A 305 14.34 -17.55 6.42
C ALA A 305 13.77 -16.16 6.71
N ALA A 306 12.49 -16.08 7.09
CA ALA A 306 11.85 -14.82 7.49
C ALA A 306 12.56 -14.14 8.67
N LYS A 307 12.95 -14.91 9.69
CA LYS A 307 13.73 -14.39 10.83
C LYS A 307 15.10 -13.89 10.37
N CYS A 308 15.80 -14.66 9.54
CA CYS A 308 17.10 -14.27 9.01
C CYS A 308 17.01 -12.99 8.16
N LEU A 309 16.01 -12.88 7.28
CA LEU A 309 15.76 -11.70 6.45
C LEU A 309 15.53 -10.45 7.30
N THR A 310 14.79 -10.56 8.41
CA THR A 310 14.39 -9.40 9.21
C THR A 310 15.39 -9.01 10.28
N GLU A 311 16.09 -9.97 10.90
CA GLU A 311 17.02 -9.72 12.02
C GLU A 311 18.49 -9.64 11.59
N ASN A 312 18.87 -10.35 10.53
CA ASN A 312 20.26 -10.49 10.10
C ASN A 312 20.61 -9.69 8.84
N THR A 313 19.63 -9.05 8.20
CA THR A 313 19.85 -8.18 7.03
C THR A 313 19.37 -6.76 7.28
N GLU A 314 19.79 -5.83 6.43
CA GLU A 314 19.37 -4.43 6.48
C GLU A 314 18.14 -4.14 5.61
N LEU A 315 17.38 -5.18 5.22
CA LEU A 315 16.22 -5.07 4.33
C LEU A 315 15.23 -4.01 4.80
N CYS A 316 14.73 -4.13 6.03
CA CYS A 316 13.75 -3.18 6.57
C CYS A 316 14.31 -1.74 6.64
N ASN A 317 15.60 -1.59 6.97
CA ASN A 317 16.26 -0.28 7.04
C ASN A 317 16.33 0.38 5.66
N LEU A 318 16.91 -0.32 4.68
CA LEU A 318 17.13 0.25 3.36
C LEU A 318 15.82 0.50 2.59
N LEU A 319 14.80 -0.34 2.77
CA LEU A 319 13.47 -0.11 2.18
C LEU A 319 12.81 1.16 2.72
N THR A 320 12.81 1.31 4.05
CA THR A 320 12.18 2.46 4.73
C THR A 320 12.97 3.74 4.52
N ASP A 321 14.30 3.70 4.56
CA ASP A 321 15.15 4.86 4.27
C ASP A 321 14.93 5.38 2.85
N ARG A 322 14.75 4.47 1.89
CA ARG A 322 14.44 4.85 0.51
C ARG A 322 13.04 5.43 0.35
N LEU A 323 12.03 4.86 1.02
CA LEU A 323 10.68 5.42 1.06
C LEU A 323 10.69 6.85 1.63
N VAL A 324 11.40 7.05 2.73
CA VAL A 324 11.60 8.36 3.36
C VAL A 324 12.33 9.32 2.43
N SER A 325 13.36 8.84 1.70
CA SER A 325 14.09 9.66 0.73
C SER A 325 13.18 10.14 -0.41
N PHE A 326 12.30 9.27 -0.94
CA PHE A 326 11.35 9.67 -1.98
C PHE A 326 10.30 10.63 -1.46
N TYR A 327 9.80 10.43 -0.24
CA TYR A 327 8.86 11.38 0.39
C TYR A 327 9.50 12.76 0.60
N LYS A 328 10.74 12.80 1.10
CA LYS A 328 11.49 14.07 1.30
C LYS A 328 11.83 14.79 -0.01
N ALA A 329 11.80 14.09 -1.15
CA ALA A 329 12.00 14.68 -2.46
C ALA A 329 10.73 15.34 -3.03
N LEU A 330 9.56 15.16 -2.38
CA LEU A 330 8.33 15.84 -2.76
C LEU A 330 8.45 17.35 -2.49
N PRO A 331 7.80 18.20 -3.32
CA PRO A 331 7.62 19.61 -3.00
C PRO A 331 6.93 19.79 -1.64
N GLN A 332 7.28 20.87 -0.92
CA GLN A 332 6.67 21.20 0.39
C GLN A 332 5.18 21.57 0.29
N SER A 333 4.73 21.98 -0.91
CA SER A 333 3.36 22.35 -1.21
C SER A 333 3.00 21.75 -2.56
N MET A 334 1.89 21.04 -2.61
CA MET A 334 1.32 20.49 -3.84
C MET A 334 -0.19 20.74 -3.82
N ASP A 335 -0.78 20.98 -4.99
CA ASP A 335 -2.23 21.08 -5.09
C ASP A 335 -2.84 19.69 -4.76
N PRO A 336 -3.80 19.60 -3.82
CA PRO A 336 -4.50 18.36 -3.54
C PRO A 336 -5.12 17.70 -4.79
N LEU A 337 -5.61 18.49 -5.75
CA LEU A 337 -6.19 17.97 -6.99
C LEU A 337 -5.11 17.32 -7.87
N ASP A 338 -3.92 17.93 -7.96
CA ASP A 338 -2.78 17.36 -8.66
C ASP A 338 -2.37 16.00 -8.07
N ILE A 339 -2.40 15.88 -6.73
CA ILE A 339 -2.11 14.62 -6.03
C ILE A 339 -3.19 13.57 -6.34
N GLU A 340 -4.46 13.96 -6.35
CA GLU A 340 -5.60 13.06 -6.56
C GLU A 340 -5.72 12.56 -8.00
N THR A 341 -5.41 13.42 -8.98
CA THR A 341 -5.53 13.13 -10.42
C THR A 341 -4.46 12.18 -10.96
N VAL A 342 -3.36 11.96 -10.22
CA VAL A 342 -2.39 10.91 -10.60
C VAL A 342 -3.10 9.56 -10.61
N GLU A 343 -3.12 8.92 -11.79
CA GLU A 343 -3.68 7.60 -12.01
C GLU A 343 -3.05 6.54 -11.07
N SER A 344 -3.62 5.34 -11.00
CA SER A 344 -3.05 4.27 -10.18
C SER A 344 -1.61 3.98 -10.58
N VAL A 345 -0.66 4.31 -9.70
CA VAL A 345 0.77 4.04 -9.89
C VAL A 345 1.04 2.64 -9.34
N ASN A 346 1.52 1.76 -10.21
CA ASN A 346 2.00 0.44 -9.81
C ASN A 346 3.53 0.44 -9.84
N TRP A 347 4.15 -0.38 -8.99
CA TRP A 347 5.59 -0.60 -9.10
C TRP A 347 5.93 -1.35 -10.40
N GLY A 348 7.08 -1.03 -11.01
CA GLY A 348 7.53 -1.68 -12.23
C GLY A 348 8.22 -0.75 -13.21
N LEU A 349 8.15 -1.10 -14.50
CA LEU A 349 8.65 -0.26 -15.58
C LEU A 349 7.58 0.77 -15.97
N ASP A 350 7.57 1.90 -15.27
CA ASP A 350 6.82 3.06 -15.73
C ASP A 350 7.50 3.65 -16.98
N VAL A 351 6.73 3.87 -18.04
CA VAL A 351 7.19 4.61 -19.22
C VAL A 351 7.14 6.10 -18.90
N TYR A 352 8.20 6.62 -18.27
CA TYR A 352 8.29 8.05 -17.96
C TYR A 352 8.47 8.87 -19.24
N ASN A 353 7.54 9.79 -19.51
CA ASN A 353 7.73 10.81 -20.54
C ASN A 353 8.18 12.13 -19.90
N LEU A 354 9.50 12.29 -19.80
CA LEU A 354 10.18 13.39 -19.09
C LEU A 354 9.67 14.79 -19.44
N LYS A 355 9.21 15.01 -20.68
CA LYS A 355 8.74 16.33 -21.14
C LYS A 355 7.26 16.55 -20.90
N GLU A 356 6.45 15.49 -20.95
CA GLU A 356 5.00 15.58 -20.72
C GLU A 356 4.68 15.61 -19.23
N ASP A 357 5.40 14.84 -18.39
CA ASP A 357 5.14 14.78 -16.95
C ASP A 357 5.47 16.08 -16.21
N ALA A 358 6.55 16.75 -16.60
CA ALA A 358 6.93 18.05 -16.03
C ALA A 358 6.05 19.20 -16.54
N ALA A 359 5.35 19.01 -17.66
CA ALA A 359 4.45 20.01 -18.22
C ALA A 359 3.07 20.02 -17.54
N ILE A 360 2.70 18.96 -16.80
CA ILE A 360 1.39 18.86 -16.15
C ILE A 360 1.40 19.62 -14.81
N PHE A 361 2.27 19.24 -13.86
CA PHE A 361 2.47 20.01 -12.63
C PHE A 361 3.84 19.76 -11.97
N THR A 362 4.25 20.68 -11.11
CA THR A 362 5.55 20.64 -10.42
C THR A 362 5.57 19.52 -9.39
N GLY A 363 6.53 18.60 -9.50
CA GLY A 363 6.69 17.50 -8.55
C GLY A 363 5.98 16.20 -8.92
N LYS A 364 5.25 16.14 -10.06
CA LYS A 364 4.57 14.91 -10.54
C LYS A 364 5.49 13.69 -10.55
N ARG A 365 6.73 13.84 -11.04
CA ARG A 365 7.70 12.74 -11.07
C ARG A 365 8.11 12.26 -9.68
N ALA A 366 8.36 13.18 -8.76
CA ALA A 366 8.72 12.83 -7.38
C ALA A 366 7.56 12.08 -6.71
N LEU A 367 6.32 12.53 -6.97
CA LEU A 367 5.11 11.86 -6.51
C LEU A 367 4.97 10.45 -7.09
N ILE A 368 5.14 10.26 -8.40
CA ILE A 368 5.11 8.91 -9.02
C ILE A 368 6.20 8.02 -8.45
N SER A 369 7.43 8.52 -8.29
CA SER A 369 8.52 7.74 -7.69
C SER A 369 8.22 7.33 -6.24
N PHE A 370 7.63 8.23 -5.45
CA PHE A 370 7.18 7.92 -4.08
C PHE A 370 6.06 6.87 -4.08
N LEU A 371 5.00 7.06 -4.87
CA LEU A 371 3.86 6.15 -4.92
C LEU A 371 4.25 4.78 -5.50
N SER A 372 5.14 4.73 -6.49
CA SER A 372 5.67 3.47 -7.07
C SER A 372 6.50 2.70 -6.04
N TRP A 373 7.33 3.38 -5.25
CA TRP A 373 8.10 2.74 -4.19
C TRP A 373 7.22 2.31 -3.01
N LEU A 374 6.19 3.08 -2.67
CA LEU A 374 5.18 2.70 -1.69
C LEU A 374 4.42 1.44 -2.12
N ASP A 375 4.01 1.37 -3.41
CA ASP A 375 3.38 0.17 -3.97
C ASP A 375 4.31 -1.04 -3.86
N TYR A 376 5.59 -0.88 -4.22
CA TYR A 376 6.56 -1.94 -4.08
C TYR A 376 6.68 -2.43 -2.63
N CYS A 377 6.74 -1.51 -1.66
CA CYS A 377 6.78 -1.88 -0.24
C CYS A 377 5.51 -2.63 0.18
N ASP A 378 4.33 -2.20 -0.28
CA ASP A 378 3.06 -2.85 0.00
C ASP A 378 2.99 -4.27 -0.61
N GLN A 379 3.34 -4.43 -1.89
CA GLN A 379 3.38 -5.75 -2.54
C GLN A 379 4.43 -6.66 -1.92
N LEU A 380 5.60 -6.14 -1.54
CA LEU A 380 6.63 -6.91 -0.88
C LEU A 380 6.16 -7.43 0.49
N ILE A 381 5.47 -6.60 1.28
CA ILE A 381 4.88 -7.00 2.57
C ILE A 381 3.75 -8.02 2.36
N LYS A 382 2.96 -7.87 1.30
CA LYS A 382 1.86 -8.77 0.96
C LYS A 382 2.33 -10.18 0.59
N GLU A 383 3.41 -10.28 -0.19
CA GLU A 383 3.99 -11.56 -0.62
C GLU A 383 4.91 -12.18 0.44
N ALA A 384 5.30 -11.42 1.47
CA ALA A 384 6.19 -11.89 2.52
C ALA A 384 5.52 -12.95 3.42
N GLN A 385 6.34 -13.86 3.96
CA GLN A 385 5.91 -14.72 5.05
C GLN A 385 5.37 -13.89 6.23
N LYS A 386 4.26 -14.33 6.84
CA LYS A 386 3.52 -13.59 7.88
C LYS A 386 4.38 -12.93 8.97
N SER A 387 5.39 -13.64 9.49
CA SER A 387 6.30 -13.09 10.51
C SER A 387 7.17 -11.95 9.97
N ALA A 388 7.71 -12.08 8.75
CA ALA A 388 8.48 -11.02 8.10
C ALA A 388 7.59 -9.82 7.73
N ALA A 389 6.39 -10.08 7.20
CA ALA A 389 5.43 -9.05 6.85
C ALA A 389 5.12 -8.11 8.04
N ILE A 390 4.90 -8.68 9.25
CA ILE A 390 4.66 -7.91 10.46
C ILE A 390 5.86 -7.03 10.83
N VAL A 391 7.08 -7.57 10.78
CA VAL A 391 8.29 -6.81 11.13
C VAL A 391 8.53 -5.67 10.12
N MET A 392 8.33 -5.94 8.83
CA MET A 392 8.47 -4.94 7.77
C MET A 392 7.41 -3.84 7.89
N ALA A 393 6.15 -4.19 8.15
CA ALA A 393 5.07 -3.23 8.37
C ALA A 393 5.34 -2.33 9.59
N LYS A 394 5.84 -2.91 10.70
CA LYS A 394 6.25 -2.14 11.89
C LYS A 394 7.39 -1.18 11.60
N ALA A 395 8.38 -1.60 10.81
CA ALA A 395 9.46 -0.72 10.40
C ALA A 395 8.94 0.48 9.57
N VAL A 396 7.96 0.26 8.68
CA VAL A 396 7.31 1.36 7.94
C VAL A 396 6.56 2.29 8.88
N LYS A 397 5.81 1.76 9.85
CA LYS A 397 5.13 2.60 10.87
C LYS A 397 6.09 3.47 11.64
N GLU A 398 7.13 2.89 12.22
CA GLU A 398 8.08 3.62 13.07
C GLU A 398 8.87 4.67 12.28
N ARG A 399 9.42 4.30 11.12
CA ARG A 399 10.35 5.17 10.37
C ARG A 399 9.69 6.10 9.37
N PHE A 400 8.54 5.73 8.82
CA PHE A 400 7.85 6.56 7.85
C PHE A 400 6.62 7.25 8.48
N PHE A 401 5.67 6.49 9.00
CA PHE A 401 4.44 7.10 9.52
C PHE A 401 4.70 7.98 10.75
N MET A 402 5.36 7.47 11.78
CA MET A 402 5.62 8.22 13.01
C MET A 402 6.74 9.25 12.84
N ALA A 403 7.91 8.85 12.33
CA ALA A 403 9.06 9.75 12.28
C ALA A 403 9.00 10.83 11.19
N VAL A 404 8.21 10.64 10.13
CA VAL A 404 8.19 11.57 8.97
C VAL A 404 6.80 12.13 8.72
N MET A 405 5.76 11.28 8.71
CA MET A 405 4.42 11.70 8.31
C MET A 405 3.64 12.40 9.44
N GLU A 406 3.75 11.91 10.69
CA GLU A 406 3.06 12.48 11.85
C GLU A 406 3.36 13.98 12.05
N PRO A 407 4.62 14.45 12.00
CA PRO A 407 4.91 15.88 12.11
C PRO A 407 4.28 16.71 10.97
N GLN A 408 4.13 16.13 9.77
CA GLN A 408 3.47 16.80 8.65
C GLN A 408 1.96 16.87 8.82
N LEU A 409 1.33 15.86 9.44
CA LEU A 409 -0.11 15.87 9.72
C LEU A 409 -0.47 16.78 10.91
N MET A 410 0.46 16.97 11.85
CA MET A 410 0.27 17.79 13.05
C MET A 410 0.63 19.27 12.85
N GLN A 411 0.97 19.69 11.63
CA GLN A 411 1.30 21.08 11.34
C GLN A 411 0.05 21.99 11.34
N THR A 412 0.28 23.30 11.41
CA THR A 412 -0.80 24.31 11.50
C THR A 412 -0.98 25.12 10.22
N SER A 413 -0.08 24.99 9.24
CA SER A 413 -0.22 25.65 7.94
C SER A 413 -1.35 25.02 7.14
N GLU A 414 -2.29 25.82 6.65
CA GLU A 414 -3.41 25.35 5.83
C GLU A 414 -2.93 24.57 4.59
N VAL A 415 -2.01 25.15 3.82
CA VAL A 415 -1.40 24.51 2.65
C VAL A 415 -0.71 23.19 3.02
N GLY A 416 -0.04 23.16 4.17
CA GLY A 416 0.61 21.97 4.68
C GLY A 416 -0.39 20.88 5.09
N ILE A 417 -1.47 21.24 5.80
CA ILE A 417 -2.54 20.33 6.20
C ILE A 417 -3.19 19.73 4.95
N LEU A 418 -3.53 20.55 3.95
CA LEU A 418 -4.11 20.09 2.69
C LEU A 418 -3.18 19.13 1.95
N THR A 419 -1.90 19.49 1.76
CA THR A 419 -0.90 18.66 1.06
C THR A 419 -0.71 17.31 1.78
N SER A 420 -0.49 17.34 3.11
CA SER A 420 -0.24 16.13 3.90
C SER A 420 -1.46 15.22 3.99
N THR A 421 -2.67 15.78 4.11
CA THR A 421 -3.92 15.02 4.12
C THR A 421 -4.23 14.42 2.75
N ALA A 422 -3.97 15.14 1.65
CA ALA A 422 -4.11 14.61 0.29
C ALA A 422 -3.13 13.46 0.02
N LEU A 423 -1.87 13.58 0.46
CA LEU A 423 -0.90 12.49 0.40
C LEU A 423 -1.35 11.28 1.23
N LEU A 424 -1.90 11.50 2.44
CA LEU A 424 -2.46 10.44 3.27
C LEU A 424 -3.65 9.75 2.61
N ASN A 425 -4.55 10.51 1.98
CA ASN A 425 -5.65 9.97 1.17
C ASN A 425 -5.13 9.01 0.09
N ARG A 426 -4.06 9.39 -0.62
CA ARG A 426 -3.43 8.53 -1.62
C ARG A 426 -2.80 7.28 -1.01
N ILE A 427 -2.07 7.42 0.09
CA ILE A 427 -1.45 6.29 0.81
C ILE A 427 -2.52 5.30 1.26
N ILE A 428 -3.58 5.79 1.92
CA ILE A 428 -4.70 4.94 2.38
C ILE A 428 -5.26 4.18 1.20
N ARG A 429 -5.63 4.84 0.10
CA ARG A 429 -6.20 4.16 -1.08
C ARG A 429 -5.27 3.07 -1.64
N GLN A 430 -3.96 3.32 -1.66
CA GLN A 430 -2.97 2.43 -2.26
C GLN A 430 -2.59 1.21 -1.42
N VAL A 431 -2.57 1.31 -0.09
CA VAL A 431 -2.18 0.18 0.79
C VAL A 431 -3.19 -0.96 0.69
N THR A 432 -2.72 -2.15 0.30
CA THR A 432 -3.53 -3.37 0.14
C THR A 432 -3.07 -4.53 1.00
N SER A 433 -1.84 -4.52 1.55
CA SER A 433 -1.34 -5.59 2.40
C SER A 433 -1.94 -5.52 3.81
N ASP A 434 -2.39 -6.66 4.32
CA ASP A 434 -3.07 -6.74 5.63
C ASP A 434 -2.18 -6.23 6.78
N ALA A 435 -0.90 -6.59 6.78
CA ALA A 435 0.05 -6.19 7.81
C ALA A 435 0.34 -4.69 7.82
N LEU A 436 0.56 -4.08 6.64
CA LEU A 436 0.79 -2.63 6.55
C LEU A 436 -0.48 -1.84 6.84
N LEU A 437 -1.63 -2.33 6.37
CA LEU A 437 -2.93 -1.74 6.68
C LEU A 437 -3.17 -1.72 8.20
N GLN A 438 -2.89 -2.82 8.91
CA GLN A 438 -3.02 -2.87 10.36
C GLN A 438 -2.17 -1.81 11.05
N GLU A 439 -0.88 -1.71 10.70
CA GLU A 439 0.03 -0.75 11.33
C GLU A 439 -0.32 0.71 10.96
N MET A 440 -0.80 0.96 9.74
CA MET A 440 -1.33 2.28 9.33
C MET A 440 -2.58 2.66 10.13
N VAL A 441 -3.50 1.71 10.34
CA VAL A 441 -4.72 1.95 11.13
C VAL A 441 -4.36 2.23 12.60
N TYR A 442 -3.42 1.48 13.18
CA TYR A 442 -2.94 1.74 14.55
C TYR A 442 -2.21 3.08 14.68
N PHE A 443 -1.46 3.48 13.67
CA PHE A 443 -0.90 4.84 13.59
C PHE A 443 -2.00 5.91 13.62
N LEU A 444 -3.01 5.81 12.75
CA LEU A 444 -4.05 6.83 12.61
C LEU A 444 -5.04 6.88 13.78
N LEU A 445 -5.45 5.71 14.29
CA LEU A 445 -6.57 5.57 15.23
C LEU A 445 -6.18 5.07 16.62
N GLY A 446 -4.94 4.65 16.82
CA GLY A 446 -4.44 4.07 18.07
C GLY A 446 -4.88 2.63 18.28
N GLU A 447 -4.38 1.99 19.34
CA GLU A 447 -4.61 0.57 19.66
C GLU A 447 -5.69 0.35 20.75
N ALA A 448 -6.25 1.42 21.30
CA ALA A 448 -7.17 1.36 22.43
C ALA A 448 -8.51 0.71 22.05
N THR A 449 -8.90 -0.32 22.82
CA THR A 449 -10.17 -1.04 22.67
C THR A 449 -11.20 -0.67 23.74
N GLU A 450 -10.82 0.09 24.76
CA GLU A 450 -11.74 0.52 25.83
C GLU A 450 -12.79 1.52 25.30
N PRO A 451 -13.97 1.61 25.94
CA PRO A 451 -14.98 2.62 25.62
C PRO A 451 -14.40 4.04 25.66
N GLU A 452 -14.77 4.83 24.66
CA GLU A 452 -14.30 6.21 24.58
C GLU A 452 -15.02 7.06 25.63
N THR A 453 -14.26 7.88 26.34
CA THR A 453 -14.81 8.86 27.28
C THR A 453 -14.32 10.26 26.93
N ALA A 454 -15.10 11.28 27.26
CA ALA A 454 -14.73 12.67 27.01
C ALA A 454 -13.35 13.04 27.60
N ALA A 455 -12.99 12.46 28.75
CA ALA A 455 -11.70 12.69 29.41
C ALA A 455 -10.50 12.06 28.68
N LYS A 456 -10.70 10.92 27.99
CA LYS A 456 -9.65 10.20 27.26
C LYS A 456 -9.61 10.54 25.75
N MET A 457 -10.41 11.51 25.30
CA MET A 457 -10.58 11.84 23.89
C MET A 457 -9.27 12.24 23.18
N ALA A 458 -8.38 12.95 23.88
CA ALA A 458 -7.10 13.43 23.35
C ALA A 458 -5.91 12.47 23.60
N GLN A 459 -6.16 11.22 24.04
CA GLN A 459 -5.09 10.27 24.33
C GLN A 459 -4.27 9.89 23.08
N ASN A 460 -4.93 9.80 21.91
CA ASN A 460 -4.26 9.77 20.62
C ASN A 460 -4.40 11.15 19.96
N GLN A 461 -3.32 11.94 20.02
CA GLN A 461 -3.30 13.31 19.51
C GLN A 461 -3.58 13.40 18.01
N LEU A 462 -3.00 12.49 17.21
CA LEU A 462 -3.20 12.46 15.77
C LEU A 462 -4.66 12.17 15.43
N ARG A 463 -5.25 11.13 16.02
CA ARG A 463 -6.67 10.80 15.83
C ARG A 463 -7.56 11.99 16.19
N HIS A 464 -7.33 12.58 17.37
CA HIS A 464 -8.10 13.72 17.84
C HIS A 464 -8.01 14.88 16.85
N ARG A 465 -6.80 15.22 16.41
CA ARG A 465 -6.56 16.32 15.47
C ARG A 465 -7.20 16.10 14.10
N LEU A 466 -7.10 14.90 13.54
CA LEU A 466 -7.76 14.56 12.28
C LEU A 466 -9.28 14.66 12.39
N ILE A 467 -9.87 14.25 13.52
CA ILE A 467 -11.32 14.40 13.73
C ILE A 467 -11.70 15.88 13.88
N GLU A 468 -10.91 16.71 14.59
CA GLU A 468 -11.14 18.16 14.66
C GLU A 468 -11.09 18.82 13.28
N HIS A 469 -10.20 18.36 12.40
CA HIS A 469 -10.10 18.90 11.04
C HIS A 469 -11.36 18.65 10.19
N CYS A 470 -12.23 17.70 10.54
CA CYS A 470 -13.53 17.53 9.89
C CYS A 470 -14.51 18.70 10.15
N ASP A 471 -14.26 19.51 11.18
CA ASP A 471 -15.00 20.73 11.50
C ASP A 471 -14.06 21.95 11.53
N HIS A 472 -13.12 21.99 10.58
CA HIS A 472 -12.20 23.10 10.45
C HIS A 472 -12.89 24.33 9.84
N LEU A 473 -12.36 25.53 10.14
CA LEU A 473 -12.87 26.80 9.59
C LEU A 473 -12.68 26.90 8.07
N SER A 474 -11.67 26.20 7.55
CA SER A 474 -11.45 26.02 6.10
C SER A 474 -12.27 24.83 5.62
N ASP A 475 -13.17 25.08 4.68
CA ASP A 475 -14.02 24.05 4.09
C ASP A 475 -13.19 23.02 3.31
N GLU A 476 -12.11 23.43 2.65
CA GLU A 476 -11.22 22.53 1.92
C GLU A 476 -10.57 21.50 2.85
N ILE A 477 -10.10 21.93 4.03
CA ILE A 477 -9.53 21.03 5.05
C ILE A 477 -10.61 20.06 5.55
N SER A 478 -11.81 20.56 5.81
CA SER A 478 -12.95 19.75 6.26
C SER A 478 -13.32 18.69 5.24
N ILE A 479 -13.49 19.07 3.98
CA ILE A 479 -13.82 18.19 2.85
C ILE A 479 -12.73 17.12 2.66
N MET A 480 -11.46 17.53 2.63
CA MET A 480 -10.31 16.63 2.42
C MET A 480 -10.19 15.60 3.55
N THR A 481 -10.45 16.02 4.79
CA THR A 481 -10.35 15.15 5.97
C THR A 481 -11.56 14.24 6.12
N LEU A 482 -12.77 14.71 5.80
CA LEU A 482 -13.96 13.85 5.71
C LEU A 482 -13.78 12.76 4.65
N ARG A 483 -13.25 13.11 3.47
CA ARG A 483 -12.90 12.18 2.40
C ARG A 483 -11.86 11.14 2.85
N LEU A 484 -10.92 11.54 3.71
CA LEU A 484 -9.98 10.61 4.34
C LEU A 484 -10.68 9.55 5.18
N PHE A 485 -11.62 9.94 6.03
CA PHE A 485 -12.39 8.98 6.80
C PHE A 485 -13.32 8.14 5.93
N GLU A 486 -13.87 8.71 4.85
CA GLU A 486 -14.65 7.95 3.86
C GLU A 486 -13.81 6.82 3.23
N HIS A 487 -12.57 7.10 2.81
CA HIS A 487 -11.65 6.10 2.28
C HIS A 487 -11.22 5.08 3.35
N LEU A 488 -11.01 5.53 4.59
CA LEU A 488 -10.60 4.68 5.69
C LEU A 488 -11.69 3.67 6.06
N ILE A 489 -12.95 4.09 6.16
CA ILE A 489 -14.11 3.22 6.46
C ILE A 489 -14.29 2.10 5.43
N GLN A 490 -13.86 2.32 4.19
CA GLN A 490 -13.94 1.33 3.11
C GLN A 490 -12.85 0.25 3.19
N LYS A 491 -11.83 0.41 4.06
CA LYS A 491 -10.76 -0.59 4.18
C LYS A 491 -11.22 -1.82 4.97
N PRO A 492 -10.74 -3.03 4.60
CA PRO A 492 -11.16 -4.29 5.22
C PRO A 492 -10.49 -4.52 6.59
N ASN A 493 -10.60 -3.57 7.52
CA ASN A 493 -10.04 -3.65 8.86
C ASN A 493 -11.08 -3.30 9.93
N GLN A 494 -11.46 -4.29 10.73
CA GLN A 494 -12.49 -4.16 11.77
C GLN A 494 -12.14 -3.08 12.82
N HIS A 495 -10.84 -2.87 13.10
CA HIS A 495 -10.40 -1.91 14.11
C HIS A 495 -10.77 -0.47 13.75
N ILE A 496 -10.92 -0.16 12.46
CA ILE A 496 -11.35 1.16 11.98
C ILE A 496 -12.72 1.51 12.57
N LEU A 497 -13.69 0.61 12.36
CA LEU A 497 -15.06 0.80 12.83
C LEU A 497 -15.13 0.75 14.35
N HIS A 498 -14.37 -0.17 14.95
CA HIS A 498 -14.29 -0.30 16.39
C HIS A 498 -13.78 0.99 17.07
N SER A 499 -12.67 1.55 16.58
CA SER A 499 -12.05 2.76 17.14
C SER A 499 -12.82 4.05 16.84
N LEU A 500 -13.46 4.15 15.67
CA LEU A 500 -14.22 5.33 15.29
C LEU A 500 -15.61 5.39 15.95
N VAL A 501 -16.30 4.24 16.04
CA VAL A 501 -17.74 4.23 16.38
C VAL A 501 -18.13 3.13 17.38
N LEU A 502 -17.77 1.86 17.14
CA LEU A 502 -18.43 0.75 17.86
C LEU A 502 -18.13 0.73 19.35
N ARG A 503 -16.88 1.03 19.76
CA ARG A 503 -16.50 1.04 21.19
C ARG A 503 -17.31 2.02 22.05
N SER A 504 -17.94 3.02 21.43
CA SER A 504 -18.84 3.97 22.10
C SER A 504 -20.29 3.49 22.17
N LEU A 505 -20.69 2.58 21.27
CA LEU A 505 -22.08 2.11 21.13
C LEU A 505 -22.34 0.74 21.74
N GLU A 506 -21.29 -0.04 22.05
CA GLU A 506 -21.39 -1.44 22.51
C GLU A 506 -22.20 -1.63 23.79
N GLU A 507 -22.12 -0.69 24.74
CA GLU A 507 -22.85 -0.77 26.01
C GLU A 507 -24.29 -0.24 25.92
N ARG A 508 -24.66 0.39 24.80
CA ARG A 508 -26.03 0.91 24.56
C ARG A 508 -26.52 1.90 25.62
N ASN A 509 -25.61 2.63 26.27
CA ASN A 509 -25.93 3.65 27.28
C ASN A 509 -26.73 4.84 26.73
N TYR A 510 -26.93 4.91 25.40
CA TYR A 510 -27.82 5.88 24.76
C TYR A 510 -29.31 5.57 24.93
N LEU A 511 -29.69 4.41 25.46
CA LEU A 511 -31.08 4.03 25.67
C LEU A 511 -31.58 4.45 27.06
N GLU A 512 -32.82 4.91 27.13
CA GLU A 512 -33.48 5.19 28.40
C GLU A 512 -33.76 3.86 29.13
N ASN A 513 -32.97 3.57 30.17
CA ASN A 513 -33.19 2.43 31.04
C ASN A 513 -34.26 2.81 32.08
N LYS A 514 -35.54 2.55 31.79
CA LYS A 514 -36.54 2.52 32.86
C LYS A 514 -36.37 1.20 33.60
N PRO A 515 -35.85 1.17 34.85
CA PRO A 515 -36.02 -0.01 35.67
C PRO A 515 -37.51 -0.27 35.76
N GLN A 516 -37.89 -1.52 35.58
CA GLN A 516 -39.28 -1.98 35.67
C GLN A 516 -39.76 -1.86 37.14
N GLU A 517 -39.99 -0.65 37.63
CA GLU A 517 -40.76 -0.41 38.84
C GLU A 517 -42.25 -0.61 38.50
N GLU A 518 -42.76 -1.73 39.00
CA GLU A 518 -44.17 -1.97 39.32
C GLU A 518 -45.17 -1.87 38.16
N ARG A 519 -45.31 -3.00 37.44
CA ARG A 519 -46.68 -3.46 37.13
C ARG A 519 -47.39 -3.67 38.47
N GLU A 520 -47.98 -2.62 39.03
CA GLU A 520 -49.06 -2.82 40.00
C GLU A 520 -50.13 -3.69 39.32
N PRO A 521 -50.63 -4.75 39.98
CA PRO A 521 -51.71 -5.55 39.43
C PRO A 521 -52.92 -4.66 39.23
N LEU A 522 -53.56 -4.75 38.06
CA LEU A 522 -54.86 -4.13 37.82
C LEU A 522 -55.82 -4.48 38.97
N GLU A 523 -56.21 -3.49 39.76
CA GLU A 523 -57.48 -3.54 40.48
C GLU A 523 -58.24 -2.22 40.28
N ASN A 524 -59.40 -2.38 39.64
CA ASN A 524 -60.56 -1.47 39.62
C ASN A 524 -60.51 -0.22 38.72
N GLY A 525 -60.96 -0.45 37.47
CA GLY A 525 -62.08 0.25 36.83
C GLY A 525 -62.24 1.77 36.98
N GLN A 526 -61.97 2.45 35.86
CA GLN A 526 -62.51 3.74 35.38
C GLN A 526 -61.71 5.05 35.63
N PRO A 527 -61.83 6.03 34.69
CA PRO A 527 -60.73 6.91 34.26
C PRO A 527 -60.94 8.41 34.59
N HIS A 528 -59.95 9.22 34.18
CA HIS A 528 -59.84 10.69 34.28
C HIS A 528 -59.43 11.22 35.67
N ASP A 529 -58.59 12.24 35.83
CA ASP A 529 -58.31 13.38 34.96
C ASP A 529 -56.95 14.02 35.32
N ALA A 530 -56.49 14.88 34.41
CA ALA A 530 -55.27 15.68 34.46
C ALA A 530 -54.90 16.31 35.82
N VAL A 531 -53.61 16.26 36.15
CA VAL A 531 -52.97 17.30 36.99
C VAL A 531 -51.58 17.60 36.40
N ASP A 532 -51.44 18.86 35.97
CA ASP A 532 -50.20 19.56 35.63
C ASP A 532 -49.03 19.23 36.57
N LEU A 533 -47.86 18.96 36.01
CA LEU A 533 -46.57 19.18 36.66
C LEU A 533 -45.58 19.80 35.65
N GLU A 534 -45.73 21.11 35.54
CA GLU A 534 -44.72 22.17 35.63
C GLU A 534 -43.39 22.06 34.84
N GLU A 535 -43.19 23.14 34.09
CA GLU A 535 -42.02 23.69 33.41
C GLU A 535 -40.66 23.46 34.11
N ASP A 536 -39.67 23.01 33.34
CA ASP A 536 -38.26 22.90 33.76
C ASP A 536 -37.58 24.29 33.78
N PRO A 537 -37.03 24.75 34.92
CA PRO A 537 -36.62 26.14 35.13
C PRO A 537 -35.18 26.43 34.69
N LEU A 538 -34.88 26.37 33.39
CA LEU A 538 -33.57 26.83 32.89
C LEU A 538 -33.59 27.78 31.69
N PHE A 539 -34.74 28.09 31.10
CA PHE A 539 -34.84 29.07 30.00
C PHE A 539 -36.14 29.88 30.04
N ALA A 540 -36.34 30.65 31.11
CA ALA A 540 -37.22 31.80 31.06
C ALA A 540 -36.38 33.03 30.68
N ASP A 541 -36.41 33.41 29.41
CA ASP A 541 -36.76 34.78 29.03
C ASP A 541 -36.93 34.90 27.49
N ASP A 542 -38.14 35.36 27.17
CA ASP A 542 -38.54 36.07 25.95
C ASP A 542 -38.85 35.27 24.67
N LEU A 543 -40.01 34.57 24.63
CA LEU A 543 -40.68 34.24 23.37
C LEU A 543 -42.22 34.39 23.44
N SER A 544 -42.73 35.10 22.42
CA SER A 544 -44.11 35.51 22.16
C SER A 544 -45.10 34.35 21.90
N PRO A 545 -46.43 34.61 21.81
CA PRO A 545 -47.49 33.59 21.82
C PRO A 545 -47.55 32.61 20.63
N ASP A 546 -46.68 32.70 19.62
CA ASP A 546 -46.79 31.93 18.37
C ASP A 546 -46.18 30.52 18.40
N SER A 547 -45.57 30.08 19.50
CA SER A 547 -44.94 28.74 19.60
C SER A 547 -45.93 27.58 19.83
N ARG A 548 -47.23 27.84 19.98
CA ARG A 548 -48.23 26.78 20.27
C ARG A 548 -48.56 25.87 19.08
N LEU A 549 -48.22 26.27 17.85
CA LEU A 549 -48.48 25.48 16.65
C LEU A 549 -47.53 24.28 16.48
N ALA A 550 -46.33 24.31 17.10
CA ALA A 550 -45.37 23.21 17.01
C ALA A 550 -45.77 21.99 17.86
N SER A 551 -46.51 22.20 18.96
CA SER A 551 -46.95 21.13 19.86
C SER A 551 -48.11 20.31 19.29
N GLU A 552 -48.98 20.89 18.47
CA GLU A 552 -50.14 20.19 17.90
C GLU A 552 -49.75 19.13 16.85
N TRP A 553 -48.63 19.29 16.14
CA TRP A 553 -48.14 18.30 15.17
C TRP A 553 -47.50 17.07 15.84
N ILE A 554 -46.99 17.21 17.06
CA ILE A 554 -46.38 16.09 17.81
C ILE A 554 -47.45 15.17 18.43
N SER A 555 -48.67 15.67 18.64
CA SER A 555 -49.77 14.93 19.32
C SER A 555 -50.68 14.08 18.41
N SER A 556 -50.44 14.02 17.10
CA SER A 556 -51.30 13.25 16.18
C SER A 556 -50.92 11.76 16.11
N SER A 557 -50.99 11.05 17.24
CA SER A 557 -50.99 9.57 17.24
C SER A 557 -52.40 9.05 16.92
N PRO A 558 -52.60 8.08 16.02
CA PRO A 558 -53.89 7.43 15.88
C PRO A 558 -54.20 6.60 17.13
N PRO A 559 -55.48 6.44 17.53
CA PRO A 559 -55.83 5.70 18.74
C PRO A 559 -55.42 4.23 18.62
N LEU A 560 -54.79 3.71 19.68
CA LEU A 560 -54.47 2.30 19.86
C LEU A 560 -55.78 1.48 19.91
N SER A 561 -56.10 0.78 18.82
CA SER A 561 -57.03 -0.34 18.87
C SER A 561 -56.33 -1.54 19.50
N PRO A 562 -56.92 -2.21 20.52
CA PRO A 562 -56.35 -3.41 21.09
C PRO A 562 -56.63 -4.60 20.15
N GLU A 563 -55.72 -5.57 20.17
CA GLU A 563 -55.72 -6.82 19.39
C GLU A 563 -55.12 -6.71 17.98
N HIS A 564 -53.84 -7.06 17.83
CA HIS A 564 -53.43 -8.05 16.81
C HIS A 564 -52.09 -8.71 17.14
N SER A 565 -52.15 -10.03 17.13
CA SER A 565 -51.11 -11.05 17.21
C SER A 565 -50.01 -10.95 16.16
N LYS A 566 -48.75 -11.15 16.57
CA LYS A 566 -47.53 -11.40 15.75
C LYS A 566 -47.31 -10.39 14.60
N GLY A 567 -46.52 -9.36 14.85
CA GLY A 567 -46.14 -8.36 13.85
C GLY A 567 -45.47 -8.98 12.62
N ASP A 568 -46.06 -8.76 11.45
CA ASP A 568 -45.46 -9.06 10.15
C ASP A 568 -44.35 -8.03 9.90
N GLY A 569 -43.09 -8.48 9.87
CA GLY A 569 -41.91 -7.61 9.73
C GLY A 569 -41.95 -6.68 8.50
N LYS A 570 -42.75 -7.01 7.48
CA LYS A 570 -43.00 -6.14 6.32
C LYS A 570 -43.66 -4.80 6.67
N THR A 571 -44.43 -4.75 7.76
CA THR A 571 -45.05 -3.51 8.24
C THR A 571 -44.06 -2.62 9.01
N GLU A 572 -43.05 -3.22 9.65
CA GLU A 572 -42.00 -2.52 10.40
C GLU A 572 -41.09 -1.72 9.46
N VAL A 573 -40.60 -2.35 8.39
CA VAL A 573 -39.70 -1.69 7.43
C VAL A 573 -40.38 -0.55 6.69
N HIS A 574 -41.66 -0.70 6.33
CA HIS A 574 -42.41 0.38 5.71
C HIS A 574 -42.57 1.59 6.63
N LYS A 575 -42.76 1.37 7.94
CA LYS A 575 -42.81 2.46 8.92
C LYS A 575 -41.48 3.22 8.97
N ILE A 576 -40.36 2.50 9.10
CA ILE A 576 -39.02 3.09 9.13
C ILE A 576 -38.72 3.88 7.85
N VAL A 577 -38.97 3.27 6.68
CA VAL A 577 -38.76 3.92 5.37
C VAL A 577 -39.61 5.18 5.25
N ASN A 578 -40.88 5.12 5.63
CA ASN A 578 -41.78 6.28 5.58
C ASN A 578 -41.36 7.36 6.57
N SER A 579 -40.82 7.02 7.74
CA SER A 579 -40.30 8.00 8.70
C SER A 579 -39.20 8.88 8.10
N PHE A 580 -38.34 8.34 7.23
CA PHE A 580 -37.32 9.12 6.52
C PHE A 580 -37.90 9.86 5.30
N LEU A 581 -38.72 9.20 4.47
CA LEU A 581 -39.26 9.80 3.24
C LEU A 581 -40.27 10.93 3.51
N CYS A 582 -40.98 10.88 4.64
CA CYS A 582 -41.93 11.91 5.06
C CYS A 582 -41.30 12.95 6.00
N LEU A 583 -39.99 12.84 6.30
CA LEU A 583 -39.34 13.72 7.27
C LEU A 583 -39.23 15.15 6.75
N VAL A 584 -38.88 15.32 5.49
CA VAL A 584 -38.82 16.64 4.85
C VAL A 584 -40.25 17.09 4.50
N PRO A 585 -40.63 18.35 4.78
CA PRO A 585 -41.97 18.87 4.51
C PRO A 585 -42.22 19.05 2.99
N ASP A 586 -43.49 18.99 2.58
CA ASP A 586 -43.86 18.97 1.16
C ASP A 586 -43.42 20.24 0.41
N GLU A 587 -43.40 21.40 1.06
CA GLU A 587 -42.93 22.68 0.50
C GLU A 587 -41.43 22.67 0.18
N ALA A 588 -40.66 21.81 0.87
CA ALA A 588 -39.23 21.60 0.70
C ALA A 588 -38.88 20.39 -0.18
N LYS A 589 -39.87 19.59 -0.60
CA LYS A 589 -39.66 18.51 -1.57
C LYS A 589 -39.68 19.09 -2.97
N SER A 590 -38.52 19.08 -3.64
CA SER A 590 -38.43 19.58 -5.01
C SER A 590 -38.09 18.50 -6.05
N SER A 591 -37.80 17.25 -5.67
CA SER A 591 -37.26 16.27 -6.62
C SER A 591 -38.30 15.77 -7.60
N TYR A 592 -39.57 15.70 -7.18
CA TYR A 592 -40.68 15.24 -8.03
C TYR A 592 -40.92 16.13 -9.26
N HIS A 593 -40.35 17.34 -9.27
CA HIS A 593 -40.50 18.31 -10.33
C HIS A 593 -39.36 18.26 -11.37
N VAL A 594 -38.40 17.34 -11.21
CA VAL A 594 -37.26 17.17 -12.12
C VAL A 594 -37.16 15.72 -12.57
N GLU A 595 -37.01 15.48 -13.87
CA GLU A 595 -36.83 14.13 -14.41
C GLU A 595 -35.45 13.56 -14.02
N GLY A 596 -35.40 12.29 -13.63
CA GLY A 596 -34.14 11.57 -13.34
C GLY A 596 -33.77 11.42 -11.85
N THR A 597 -34.48 12.06 -10.92
CA THR A 597 -34.26 11.93 -9.46
C THR A 597 -35.15 10.85 -8.81
N GLY A 598 -35.29 9.71 -9.49
CA GLY A 598 -36.15 8.62 -9.03
C GLY A 598 -35.56 7.86 -7.84
N TYR A 599 -36.41 7.48 -6.88
CA TYR A 599 -36.02 6.69 -5.70
C TYR A 599 -35.39 5.34 -6.04
N ASP A 600 -35.71 4.76 -7.21
CA ASP A 600 -35.17 3.48 -7.68
C ASP A 600 -33.64 3.47 -7.85
N THR A 601 -33.03 4.61 -8.14
CA THR A 601 -31.56 4.71 -8.25
C THR A 601 -30.91 4.53 -6.89
N TYR A 602 -31.44 5.18 -5.85
CA TYR A 602 -30.97 5.01 -4.46
C TYR A 602 -31.10 3.56 -3.99
N LEU A 603 -32.20 2.89 -4.31
CA LEU A 603 -32.38 1.47 -3.98
C LEU A 603 -31.33 0.57 -4.66
N ARG A 604 -31.05 0.78 -5.95
CA ARG A 604 -30.03 0.02 -6.68
C ARG A 604 -28.63 0.25 -6.13
N ASP A 605 -28.28 1.51 -5.86
CA ASP A 605 -26.98 1.88 -5.32
C ASP A 605 -26.79 1.38 -3.89
N ALA A 606 -27.80 1.52 -3.02
CA ALA A 606 -27.78 0.97 -1.67
C ALA A 606 -27.63 -0.56 -1.69
N HIS A 607 -28.32 -1.26 -2.59
CA HIS A 607 -28.19 -2.71 -2.74
C HIS A 607 -26.80 -3.15 -3.21
N ARG A 608 -26.20 -2.44 -4.18
CA ARG A 608 -24.83 -2.71 -4.63
C ARG A 608 -23.84 -2.49 -3.48
N GLN A 609 -23.86 -1.30 -2.88
CA GLN A 609 -22.90 -0.92 -1.84
C GLN A 609 -23.04 -1.79 -0.59
N PHE A 610 -24.26 -2.10 -0.17
CA PHE A 610 -24.50 -2.95 1.00
C PHE A 610 -23.93 -4.35 0.79
N ARG A 611 -24.10 -4.93 -0.41
CA ARG A 611 -23.52 -6.23 -0.76
C ARG A 611 -21.99 -6.21 -0.67
N ASP A 612 -21.35 -5.15 -1.18
CA ASP A 612 -19.90 -5.01 -1.13
C ASP A 612 -19.40 -4.95 0.33
N TYR A 613 -20.08 -4.18 1.18
CA TYR A 613 -19.79 -4.13 2.62
C TYR A 613 -20.01 -5.47 3.33
N CYS A 614 -21.07 -6.21 3.00
CA CYS A 614 -21.26 -7.57 3.52
C CYS A 614 -20.09 -8.49 3.13
N GLY A 615 -19.58 -8.38 1.90
CA GLY A 615 -18.41 -9.15 1.46
C GLY A 615 -17.15 -8.85 2.27
N ILE A 616 -16.91 -7.57 2.59
CA ILE A 616 -15.80 -7.12 3.45
C ILE A 616 -15.97 -7.65 4.88
N CYS A 617 -17.18 -7.52 5.43
CA CYS A 617 -17.47 -7.85 6.83
C CYS A 617 -17.63 -9.36 7.08
N GLN A 618 -17.74 -10.19 6.04
CA GLN A 618 -18.04 -11.63 6.16
C GLN A 618 -17.03 -12.38 7.06
N ARG A 619 -15.79 -11.91 7.10
CA ARG A 619 -14.71 -12.52 7.92
C ARG A 619 -14.66 -11.98 9.34
N TRP A 620 -15.43 -10.95 9.65
CA TRP A 620 -15.43 -10.35 10.98
C TRP A 620 -16.44 -11.09 11.86
N ASP A 621 -16.04 -11.42 13.09
CA ASP A 621 -16.85 -12.17 14.04
C ASP A 621 -17.88 -11.25 14.73
N TRP A 622 -18.88 -10.81 13.97
CA TRP A 622 -19.88 -9.85 14.42
C TRP A 622 -21.01 -10.58 15.12
N ARG A 623 -21.51 -10.01 16.22
CA ARG A 623 -22.73 -10.52 16.83
C ARG A 623 -23.90 -10.22 15.88
N GLY A 624 -24.71 -11.23 15.57
CA GLY A 624 -25.90 -11.08 14.74
C GLY A 624 -27.05 -10.30 15.38
N HIS A 625 -26.93 -9.97 16.67
CA HIS A 625 -27.93 -9.21 17.44
C HIS A 625 -27.24 -8.19 18.37
N PRO A 626 -27.92 -7.08 18.72
CA PRO A 626 -27.41 -6.12 19.71
C PRO A 626 -27.09 -6.81 21.04
N LYS A 627 -26.15 -6.22 21.80
CA LYS A 627 -25.86 -6.69 23.16
C LYS A 627 -27.14 -6.59 24.01
N PRO A 628 -27.59 -7.67 24.68
CA PRO A 628 -28.74 -7.61 25.56
C PRO A 628 -28.49 -6.61 26.69
N LEU A 629 -29.49 -5.80 27.04
CA LEU A 629 -29.38 -4.71 28.02
C LEU A 629 -28.95 -5.23 29.40
N GLU A 630 -29.34 -6.46 29.76
CA GLU A 630 -29.00 -7.07 31.04
C GLU A 630 -27.49 -7.38 31.17
N LYS A 631 -26.76 -7.37 30.05
CA LYS A 631 -25.31 -7.59 30.00
C LYS A 631 -24.54 -6.28 29.82
N CYS A 632 -25.23 -5.16 29.71
CA CYS A 632 -24.63 -3.84 29.50
C CYS A 632 -24.25 -3.18 30.82
N ASN A 633 -23.16 -2.40 30.81
CA ASN A 633 -22.76 -1.55 31.91
C ASN A 633 -23.39 -0.15 31.76
N LEU A 634 -24.62 -0.04 32.25
CA LEU A 634 -25.46 1.16 32.12
C LEU A 634 -25.16 2.25 33.17
N ASP A 635 -24.20 2.02 34.07
CA ASP A 635 -23.87 2.96 35.16
C ASP A 635 -23.03 4.15 34.69
N ALA A 636 -22.44 4.09 33.49
CA ALA A 636 -21.58 5.12 32.95
C ALA A 636 -22.34 6.12 32.05
N PRO A 637 -22.03 7.43 32.11
CA PRO A 637 -22.64 8.41 31.23
C PRO A 637 -22.31 8.09 29.77
N PHE A 638 -23.30 8.20 28.90
CA PHE A 638 -23.12 7.95 27.49
C PHE A 638 -22.28 9.04 26.81
N PHE A 639 -21.34 8.62 25.97
CA PHE A 639 -20.62 9.47 25.03
C PHE A 639 -20.62 8.77 23.67
N GLU A 640 -21.23 9.40 22.67
CA GLU A 640 -21.33 8.86 21.30
C GLU A 640 -19.98 8.68 20.59
N GLY A 641 -18.89 9.20 21.17
CA GLY A 641 -17.55 9.19 20.59
C GLY A 641 -17.25 10.48 19.82
N HIS A 642 -15.97 10.85 19.77
CA HIS A 642 -15.56 12.12 19.16
C HIS A 642 -15.95 12.22 17.67
N PHE A 643 -15.81 11.12 16.93
CA PHE A 643 -16.07 11.09 15.50
C PHE A 643 -17.56 11.28 15.17
N LEU A 644 -18.45 10.51 15.80
CA LEU A 644 -19.89 10.68 15.64
C LEU A 644 -20.36 12.05 16.11
N LYS A 645 -19.78 12.57 17.21
CA LYS A 645 -20.09 13.91 17.70
C LYS A 645 -19.84 14.98 16.64
N VAL A 646 -18.67 14.98 16.01
CA VAL A 646 -18.34 15.93 14.95
C VAL A 646 -19.26 15.76 13.74
N LEU A 647 -19.55 14.53 13.31
CA LEU A 647 -20.46 14.28 12.18
C LEU A 647 -21.89 14.76 12.49
N PHE A 648 -22.40 14.54 13.69
CA PHE A 648 -23.73 15.01 14.11
C PHE A 648 -23.78 16.53 14.28
N ASP A 649 -22.70 17.15 14.77
CA ASP A 649 -22.60 18.61 14.86
C ASP A 649 -22.55 19.26 13.46
N ARG A 650 -21.91 18.62 12.47
CA ARG A 650 -21.95 19.07 11.06
C ARG A 650 -23.31 18.80 10.42
N MET A 651 -23.93 17.64 10.68
CA MET A 651 -25.28 17.33 10.17
C MET A 651 -26.32 18.31 10.73
N GLY A 652 -26.18 18.71 11.99
CA GLY A 652 -27.03 19.73 12.61
C GLY A 652 -26.91 21.13 11.98
N ARG A 653 -25.83 21.38 11.24
CA ARG A 653 -25.55 22.64 10.51
C ARG A 653 -25.76 22.53 9.00
N ILE A 654 -26.41 21.47 8.50
CA ILE A 654 -26.57 21.23 7.05
C ILE A 654 -27.21 22.40 6.29
N LEU A 655 -28.06 23.21 6.95
CA LEU A 655 -28.70 24.39 6.35
C LEU A 655 -27.82 25.66 6.34
N ASP A 656 -26.69 25.62 7.04
CA ASP A 656 -25.84 26.79 7.34
C ASP A 656 -24.37 26.57 6.89
N GLN A 657 -24.08 25.50 6.15
CA GLN A 657 -22.74 25.17 5.66
C GLN A 657 -22.72 24.92 4.14
N PRO A 658 -21.56 25.03 3.48
CA PRO A 658 -21.47 24.93 2.01
C PRO A 658 -21.96 23.58 1.46
N TYR A 659 -22.45 23.61 0.22
CA TYR A 659 -22.93 22.44 -0.49
C TYR A 659 -21.92 21.28 -0.53
N ASP A 660 -20.66 21.54 -0.88
CA ASP A 660 -19.63 20.49 -1.00
C ASP A 660 -19.29 19.84 0.35
N VAL A 661 -19.33 20.60 1.44
CA VAL A 661 -19.21 20.06 2.80
C VAL A 661 -20.37 19.12 3.08
N ASN A 662 -21.60 19.55 2.80
CA ASN A 662 -22.80 18.75 3.05
C ASN A 662 -22.71 17.41 2.33
N LEU A 663 -22.30 17.41 1.05
CA LEU A 663 -22.10 16.19 0.28
C LEU A 663 -21.13 15.22 0.96
N GLN A 664 -20.00 15.71 1.48
CA GLN A 664 -19.03 14.85 2.15
C GLN A 664 -19.53 14.33 3.50
N VAL A 665 -20.20 15.18 4.31
CA VAL A 665 -20.76 14.76 5.60
C VAL A 665 -21.79 13.65 5.39
N THR A 666 -22.70 13.83 4.43
CA THR A 666 -23.71 12.81 4.10
C THR A 666 -23.06 11.55 3.51
N ALA A 667 -22.01 11.68 2.70
CA ALA A 667 -21.29 10.52 2.17
C ALA A 667 -20.71 9.64 3.30
N VAL A 668 -20.02 10.24 4.28
CA VAL A 668 -19.48 9.49 5.44
C VAL A 668 -20.60 8.83 6.25
N LEU A 669 -21.68 9.54 6.55
CA LEU A 669 -22.82 8.99 7.31
C LEU A 669 -23.54 7.86 6.55
N SER A 670 -23.66 7.97 5.23
CA SER A 670 -24.21 6.91 4.37
C SER A 670 -23.32 5.67 4.39
N LYS A 671 -21.98 5.81 4.31
CA LYS A 671 -21.05 4.67 4.44
C LYS A 671 -21.17 3.99 5.80
N LEU A 672 -21.28 4.75 6.89
CA LEU A 672 -21.49 4.19 8.23
C LEU A 672 -22.82 3.44 8.34
N SER A 673 -23.89 3.99 7.75
CA SER A 673 -25.23 3.40 7.74
C SER A 673 -25.29 2.09 6.94
N LEU A 674 -24.48 1.96 5.88
CA LEU A 674 -24.36 0.75 5.06
C LEU A 674 -23.69 -0.42 5.79
N LEU A 675 -22.97 -0.20 6.89
CA LEU A 675 -22.29 -1.29 7.59
C LEU A 675 -23.28 -2.27 8.23
N PRO A 676 -23.09 -3.60 8.08
CA PRO A 676 -24.01 -4.62 8.59
C PRO A 676 -23.84 -4.87 10.11
N HIS A 677 -23.83 -3.82 10.94
CA HIS A 677 -23.68 -3.93 12.41
C HIS A 677 -25.02 -3.68 13.11
N PRO A 678 -25.43 -4.48 14.11
CA PRO A 678 -26.67 -4.25 14.86
C PRO A 678 -26.68 -2.90 15.60
N HIS A 679 -25.64 -2.55 16.36
CA HIS A 679 -25.58 -1.25 17.04
C HIS A 679 -25.57 -0.03 16.09
N LEU A 680 -24.95 -0.14 14.90
CA LEU A 680 -25.02 0.95 13.92
C LEU A 680 -26.40 1.06 13.29
N HIS A 681 -27.06 -0.07 13.04
CA HIS A 681 -28.43 -0.08 12.54
C HIS A 681 -29.39 0.57 13.54
N GLU A 682 -29.31 0.17 14.82
CA GLU A 682 -30.11 0.77 15.89
C GLU A 682 -29.83 2.27 16.03
N TYR A 683 -28.57 2.68 16.11
CA TYR A 683 -28.23 4.07 16.44
C TYR A 683 -28.37 5.06 15.25
N LEU A 684 -28.21 4.60 14.01
CA LEU A 684 -28.25 5.47 12.82
C LEU A 684 -29.55 5.37 12.02
N LEU A 685 -30.25 4.23 12.06
CA LEU A 685 -31.35 3.94 11.15
C LEU A 685 -32.70 3.64 11.84
N ASP A 686 -32.73 3.46 13.16
CA ASP A 686 -33.98 3.26 13.90
C ASP A 686 -34.59 4.61 14.34
N PRO A 687 -35.71 5.05 13.74
CA PRO A 687 -36.38 6.28 14.13
C PRO A 687 -37.15 6.16 15.45
N TYR A 688 -37.36 4.94 15.97
CA TYR A 688 -38.15 4.66 17.17
C TYR A 688 -37.30 4.34 18.40
N ILE A 689 -35.99 4.59 18.32
CA ILE A 689 -35.05 4.41 19.41
C ILE A 689 -35.44 5.25 20.64
N ASN A 690 -35.61 4.62 21.80
CA ASN A 690 -35.94 5.31 23.05
C ASN A 690 -34.67 5.87 23.69
N LEU A 691 -34.31 7.10 23.32
CA LEU A 691 -33.08 7.75 23.76
C LEU A 691 -33.14 8.17 25.23
N ALA A 692 -32.04 7.95 25.96
CA ALA A 692 -31.84 8.51 27.29
C ALA A 692 -31.81 10.06 27.23
N PRO A 693 -32.17 10.75 28.33
CA PRO A 693 -32.11 12.21 28.40
C PRO A 693 -30.74 12.76 27.99
N GLY A 694 -30.74 13.76 27.10
CA GLY A 694 -29.51 14.38 26.58
C GLY A 694 -28.77 13.58 25.50
N CYS A 695 -29.22 12.37 25.16
CA CYS A 695 -28.67 11.61 24.04
C CYS A 695 -29.33 12.00 22.72
N ARG A 696 -28.62 11.79 21.61
CA ARG A 696 -29.11 11.99 20.25
C ARG A 696 -28.87 10.75 19.39
N SER A 697 -29.62 10.63 18.31
CA SER A 697 -29.41 9.67 17.21
C SER A 697 -29.31 10.44 15.89
N LEU A 698 -28.90 9.77 14.80
CA LEU A 698 -28.91 10.42 13.48
C LEU A 698 -30.32 10.92 13.13
N PHE A 699 -31.35 10.11 13.38
CA PHE A 699 -32.73 10.51 13.14
C PHE A 699 -33.15 11.73 13.97
N SER A 700 -32.83 11.76 15.28
CA SER A 700 -33.21 12.89 16.13
C SER A 700 -32.50 14.19 15.74
N VAL A 701 -31.25 14.12 15.25
CA VAL A 701 -30.52 15.28 14.69
C VAL A 701 -31.24 15.80 13.45
N ILE A 702 -31.65 14.92 12.54
CA ILE A 702 -32.36 15.31 11.32
C ILE A 702 -33.73 15.92 11.64
N VAL A 703 -34.48 15.34 12.59
CA VAL A 703 -35.76 15.90 13.07
C VAL A 703 -35.58 17.35 13.56
N ARG A 704 -34.52 17.61 14.33
CA ARG A 704 -34.22 18.97 14.82
C ARG A 704 -33.91 19.94 13.68
N VAL A 705 -33.12 19.51 12.70
CA VAL A 705 -32.81 20.30 11.49
C VAL A 705 -34.09 20.63 10.72
N VAL A 706 -34.98 19.65 10.54
CA VAL A 706 -36.27 19.88 9.87
C VAL A 706 -37.16 20.84 10.65
N GLY A 707 -37.19 20.73 11.99
CA GLY A 707 -37.91 21.67 12.84
C GLY A 707 -37.43 23.12 12.65
N ASP A 708 -36.11 23.32 12.60
CA ASP A 708 -35.52 24.63 12.29
C ASP A 708 -35.83 25.09 10.85
N LEU A 709 -35.74 24.19 9.87
CA LEU A 709 -36.13 24.48 8.48
C LEU A 709 -37.57 25.00 8.42
N MET A 710 -38.52 24.37 9.12
CA MET A 710 -39.92 24.77 9.12
C MET A 710 -40.15 26.20 9.62
N LEU A 711 -39.38 26.62 10.63
CA LEU A 711 -39.43 28.00 11.12
C LEU A 711 -38.85 28.99 10.10
N ARG A 712 -37.85 28.57 9.31
CA ARG A 712 -37.18 29.41 8.30
C ARG A 712 -37.94 29.51 6.98
N ILE A 713 -38.64 28.45 6.53
CA ILE A 713 -39.40 28.45 5.25
C ILE A 713 -40.38 29.62 5.20
N HIS A 714 -41.14 29.85 6.29
CA HIS A 714 -42.14 30.92 6.37
C HIS A 714 -41.55 32.34 6.22
N ARG A 715 -40.24 32.50 6.44
CA ARG A 715 -39.53 33.79 6.36
C ARG A 715 -38.95 34.06 4.97
N ILE A 716 -38.96 33.07 4.07
CA ILE A 716 -38.37 33.17 2.74
C ILE A 716 -39.49 33.29 1.70
N PRO A 717 -39.66 34.46 1.04
CA PRO A 717 -40.66 34.60 -0.01
C PRO A 717 -40.26 33.77 -1.24
N ASP A 718 -41.27 33.18 -1.88
CA ASP A 718 -41.12 32.32 -3.06
C ASP A 718 -40.15 31.15 -2.83
N PHE A 719 -40.19 30.54 -1.64
CA PHE A 719 -39.29 29.45 -1.25
C PHE A 719 -39.25 28.29 -2.25
N THR A 720 -40.40 27.68 -2.57
CA THR A 720 -40.44 26.50 -3.47
C THR A 720 -39.95 26.80 -4.89
N PRO A 721 -40.35 27.92 -5.55
CA PRO A 721 -39.75 28.32 -6.82
C PRO A 721 -38.23 28.53 -6.76
N LYS A 722 -37.72 29.18 -5.70
CA LYS A 722 -36.27 29.39 -5.52
C LYS A 722 -35.52 28.07 -5.32
N LEU A 723 -36.08 27.16 -4.53
CA LEU A 723 -35.52 25.83 -4.29
C LEU A 723 -35.42 25.03 -5.60
N LEU A 724 -36.47 25.05 -6.42
CA LEU A 724 -36.49 24.41 -7.73
C LEU A 724 -35.44 25.00 -8.68
N LEU A 725 -35.30 26.33 -8.69
CA LEU A 725 -34.28 27.02 -9.47
C LEU A 725 -32.86 26.59 -9.06
N VAL A 726 -32.56 26.58 -7.75
CA VAL A 726 -31.26 26.14 -7.22
C VAL A 726 -30.99 24.67 -7.59
N ARG A 727 -31.96 23.77 -7.42
CA ARG A 727 -31.80 22.35 -7.84
C ARG A 727 -31.47 22.23 -9.33
N LYS A 728 -32.17 22.96 -10.20
CA LYS A 728 -31.89 22.92 -11.65
C LYS A 728 -30.49 23.42 -11.98
N ARG A 729 -29.96 24.41 -11.25
CA ARG A 729 -28.58 24.88 -11.41
C ARG A 729 -27.56 23.83 -11.00
N LEU A 730 -27.76 23.18 -9.85
CA LEU A 730 -26.90 22.07 -9.41
C LEU A 730 -26.89 20.91 -10.41
N LEU A 731 -27.99 20.69 -11.14
CA LEU A 731 -28.10 19.70 -12.21
C LEU A 731 -27.59 20.20 -13.59
N GLY A 732 -27.10 21.44 -13.69
CA GLY A 732 -26.62 22.03 -14.94
C GLY A 732 -27.72 22.36 -15.96
N LEU A 733 -29.00 22.38 -15.54
CA LEU A 733 -30.15 22.63 -16.42
C LEU A 733 -30.44 24.12 -16.64
N GLU A 734 -29.99 24.99 -15.73
CA GLU A 734 -30.13 26.43 -15.83
C GLU A 734 -28.80 27.16 -15.51
N PRO A 735 -28.46 28.25 -16.21
CA PRO A 735 -27.23 29.01 -15.97
C PRO A 735 -27.26 29.82 -14.66
N GLU A 736 -26.10 30.15 -14.11
CA GLU A 736 -25.90 30.87 -12.83
C GLU A 736 -26.32 32.36 -12.83
N GLY A 737 -27.04 32.84 -13.85
CA GLY A 737 -27.17 34.28 -14.15
C GLY A 737 -28.06 35.14 -13.23
N ILE A 738 -28.88 34.55 -12.34
CA ILE A 738 -29.73 35.31 -11.40
C ILE A 738 -29.23 35.07 -9.97
N THR A 739 -28.89 36.12 -9.23
CA THR A 739 -28.56 36.01 -7.81
C THR A 739 -29.79 35.54 -7.03
N VAL A 740 -29.69 34.40 -6.36
CA VAL A 740 -30.74 33.86 -5.49
C VAL A 740 -30.34 34.16 -4.06
N ASP A 741 -31.24 34.70 -3.25
CA ASP A 741 -30.99 34.89 -1.82
C ASP A 741 -31.08 33.54 -1.10
N HIS A 742 -30.36 33.39 0.01
CA HIS A 742 -30.37 32.17 0.85
C HIS A 742 -29.90 30.89 0.13
N VAL A 743 -29.01 30.99 -0.86
CA VAL A 743 -28.49 29.83 -1.63
C VAL A 743 -27.96 28.70 -0.75
N THR A 744 -27.13 28.99 0.24
CA THR A 744 -26.57 27.98 1.16
C THR A 744 -27.67 27.15 1.85
N LEU A 745 -28.74 27.81 2.31
CA LEU A 745 -29.87 27.13 2.92
C LEU A 745 -30.61 26.27 1.91
N LEU A 746 -30.89 26.79 0.71
CA LEU A 746 -31.60 26.06 -0.34
C LEU A 746 -30.81 24.83 -0.81
N GLU A 747 -29.49 24.96 -0.96
CA GLU A 747 -28.58 23.85 -1.24
C GLU A 747 -28.61 22.81 -0.11
N GLY A 748 -28.54 23.26 1.16
CA GLY A 748 -28.65 22.40 2.32
C GLY A 748 -29.96 21.62 2.38
N VAL A 749 -31.09 22.25 2.04
CA VAL A 749 -32.41 21.60 1.93
C VAL A 749 -32.42 20.52 0.86
N ILE A 750 -31.82 20.78 -0.30
CA ILE A 750 -31.70 19.81 -1.39
C ILE A 750 -30.89 18.59 -0.93
N VAL A 751 -29.72 18.82 -0.31
CA VAL A 751 -28.88 17.72 0.19
C VAL A 751 -29.60 16.93 1.27
N LEU A 752 -30.30 17.61 2.19
CA LEU A 752 -31.11 16.97 3.23
C LEU A 752 -32.21 16.06 2.64
N GLU A 753 -32.93 16.55 1.62
CA GLU A 753 -33.96 15.77 0.91
C GLU A 753 -33.36 14.50 0.26
N GLU A 754 -32.23 14.63 -0.43
CA GLU A 754 -31.56 13.49 -1.07
C GLU A 754 -31.00 12.49 -0.05
N PHE A 755 -30.42 12.98 1.05
CA PHE A 755 -29.87 12.13 2.11
C PHE A 755 -30.95 11.32 2.84
N CYS A 756 -32.13 11.91 3.10
CA CYS A 756 -33.27 11.18 3.65
C CYS A 756 -33.73 10.03 2.74
N LYS A 757 -33.70 10.22 1.40
CA LYS A 757 -33.98 9.13 0.45
C LYS A 757 -32.91 8.06 0.49
N GLU A 758 -31.63 8.44 0.57
CA GLU A 758 -30.53 7.48 0.67
C GLU A 758 -30.63 6.63 1.94
N LEU A 759 -30.88 7.24 3.11
CA LEU A 759 -31.08 6.51 4.38
C LEU A 759 -32.29 5.58 4.32
N ALA A 760 -33.42 6.02 3.73
CA ALA A 760 -34.59 5.19 3.53
C ALA A 760 -34.28 3.96 2.66
N ALA A 761 -33.52 4.14 1.58
CA ALA A 761 -33.10 3.05 0.70
C ALA A 761 -32.15 2.07 1.41
N ILE A 762 -31.19 2.58 2.19
CA ILE A 762 -30.27 1.76 2.99
C ILE A 762 -31.06 0.93 4.02
N ALA A 763 -31.98 1.56 4.77
CA ALA A 763 -32.80 0.87 5.77
C ALA A 763 -33.64 -0.26 5.15
N PHE A 764 -34.26 0.02 3.99
CA PHE A 764 -35.03 -0.97 3.24
C PHE A 764 -34.19 -2.18 2.82
N VAL A 765 -33.02 -1.94 2.20
CA VAL A 765 -32.12 -2.99 1.72
C VAL A 765 -31.60 -3.85 2.88
N LYS A 766 -31.18 -3.23 3.99
CA LYS A 766 -30.65 -3.94 5.17
C LYS A 766 -31.71 -4.84 5.79
N PHE A 767 -32.93 -4.34 5.93
CA PHE A 767 -34.04 -5.12 6.48
C PHE A 767 -34.32 -6.37 5.64
N HIS A 768 -34.42 -6.22 4.32
CA HIS A 768 -34.68 -7.35 3.43
C HIS A 768 -33.54 -8.36 3.43
N ALA A 769 -32.29 -7.92 3.48
CA ALA A 769 -31.13 -8.81 3.58
C ALA A 769 -31.14 -9.62 4.88
N ALA A 770 -31.47 -8.99 6.02
CA ALA A 770 -31.58 -9.68 7.31
C ALA A 770 -32.69 -10.75 7.28
N THR A 771 -33.87 -10.42 6.71
CA THR A 771 -34.97 -11.38 6.59
C THR A 771 -34.67 -12.54 5.64
N ALA A 772 -33.91 -12.33 4.57
CA ALA A 772 -33.50 -13.39 3.64
C ALA A 772 -32.42 -14.32 4.22
N SER A 773 -31.70 -13.87 5.24
CA SER A 773 -30.67 -14.65 5.95
C SER A 773 -31.19 -15.44 7.17
N SER A 774 -32.46 -15.27 7.55
CA SER A 774 -33.12 -16.07 8.58
C SER A 774 -33.61 -17.40 7.97
N PRO A 775 -33.25 -18.57 8.54
CA PRO A 775 -33.66 -19.88 8.03
C PRO A 775 -35.16 -20.14 8.11
#